data_AF-A0A8C1NIH2-F1
#
_entry.id   AF-A0A8C1NIH2-F1
#
_cell.length_a   1.000
_cell.length_b   1.000
_cell.length_c   1.000
_cell.angle_alpha   90.00
_cell.angle_beta   90.00
_cell.angle_gamma   90.00
#
_symmetry.space_group_name_H-M   'P 1'
#
loop_
_entity.id
_entity.type
_entity.pdbx_description
1 polymer ?
#
loop_
_entity_poly.entity_id
_entity_poly.type
_entity_poly.pdbx_seq_one_letter_code
_entity_poly.pdbx_strand_id
1 'polypeptide(L)'
;MMDSVTGLISGAAGGGAQANEGVEEGGGVRRRVPPIELKLVPLEEGSEVTLNSDVMILQRQMDRRKAVVYLTLSGLLIFTTAFLLGYVAFRGMCRLCGNDGELIPLSDAAGAQHAPEGGVMYMAELREMLKKYLTEERIESTLRRVSRASHPPGSSEGNAVAREILQNLQNLRMDHTWTDSHYATLQFPSRTQPNTLWLVDSEGEELEEIPLDSEGYCAYSATGTATGGVVYVNYGRREDFEQLRALGVALNGSIAVARVGGAVSFAEKVWHAQEAGHVGVLIYPDPADVPQDPRRLGLHSNAVISEHVHLGSGDPFTPGFPSFNHTQFPSTQSSGLPIIPAQPISANVASKLLSQLSGSSCPRGWQGRLPYVQCVLGPGFTGPGERRVKMAVYNTMKPVLLNNIFASIEGKIEPDHYIIIGAQRDSWGPGAVKSGVGTALLMELARTFSNMVENGFSPRRSLLFVSWDGGEFGNVGATEWLEGYLTMLHLKAVAYFSLDQAILGDDILSVYSSPLLADLIEGAIKQVEHPKHTGQSILSLVQRQGGWRNIVKPLYLNSGAYSFTAFGGVPAMQLHFTEVKTALMSIKVRIIIQVQIQRVTIFKNHVSLSLSLSLSLSVCQSRGLSPQWVFSARGDYSRAAKNLHEAIKNSDIQDERLARLYNTRIMRVEYYFLSQYVSVVETPFRHVFNGRGDHTLSALADHVSLLRSAPHLFNEARFRRQLALFTWTLQGAANALSGDVWNIDNPL
;
A
#
# COMPACT_ATOMS: atom_id res chain seq x y z
N MET A 1 6.27 -15.35 47.27
CA MET A 1 6.81 -16.71 47.44
C MET A 1 6.53 -17.42 46.11
N MET A 2 7.51 -17.91 45.34
CA MET A 2 8.56 -18.88 45.69
C MET A 2 7.98 -20.22 46.16
N ASP A 3 8.35 -21.38 45.60
CA ASP A 3 9.08 -21.63 44.35
C ASP A 3 8.99 -23.11 43.93
N SER A 4 9.21 -23.42 42.64
CA SER A 4 9.49 -24.78 42.11
C SER A 4 8.38 -25.85 42.35
N VAL A 5 8.33 -27.05 41.76
CA VAL A 5 9.35 -27.99 41.22
C VAL A 5 8.80 -28.76 40.00
N THR A 6 9.65 -29.10 39.03
CA THR A 6 9.36 -29.99 37.87
C THR A 6 9.76 -31.46 38.14
N GLY A 7 9.03 -32.46 37.62
CA GLY A 7 9.38 -33.87 37.89
C GLY A 7 8.72 -35.00 37.06
N LEU A 8 9.25 -35.25 35.86
CA LEU A 8 9.42 -36.57 35.20
C LEU A 8 8.23 -37.45 34.74
N ILE A 9 8.56 -38.38 33.83
CA ILE A 9 7.68 -39.11 32.90
C ILE A 9 7.70 -40.63 33.16
N SER A 10 6.51 -41.25 33.21
CA SER A 10 6.22 -42.65 32.80
C SER A 10 4.68 -42.87 32.82
N GLY A 11 4.05 -43.75 32.04
CA GLY A 11 4.50 -44.64 30.95
C GLY A 11 3.58 -45.86 30.83
N ALA A 12 3.19 -46.26 29.59
CA ALA A 12 2.30 -47.40 29.24
C ALA A 12 0.78 -47.23 29.54
N ALA A 13 -0.17 -47.96 28.93
CA ALA A 13 -0.29 -48.58 27.58
C ALA A 13 -1.71 -49.17 27.34
N GLY A 14 -2.14 -49.38 26.08
CA GLY A 14 -3.12 -50.43 25.70
C GLY A 14 -4.34 -50.02 24.85
N GLY A 15 -4.59 -50.76 23.74
CA GLY A 15 -5.77 -50.68 22.86
C GLY A 15 -5.70 -49.61 21.76
N GLY A 16 -5.99 -49.86 20.46
CA GLY A 16 -6.38 -51.08 19.75
C GLY A 16 -7.88 -51.43 19.87
N ALA A 17 -8.66 -51.67 18.80
CA ALA A 17 -8.47 -51.57 17.33
C ALA A 17 -9.90 -51.50 16.67
N GLN A 18 -10.21 -51.63 15.36
CA GLN A 18 -9.52 -51.99 14.11
C GLN A 18 -10.42 -51.54 12.92
N ALA A 19 -9.90 -51.11 11.75
CA ALA A 19 -10.71 -50.89 10.53
C ALA A 19 -9.92 -50.94 9.20
N ASN A 20 -10.13 -52.04 8.45
CA ASN A 20 -9.96 -52.33 7.02
C ASN A 20 -8.85 -51.72 6.13
N GLU A 21 -8.30 -52.60 5.30
CA GLU A 21 -7.39 -52.35 4.19
C GLU A 21 -8.15 -51.97 2.90
N GLY A 22 -7.43 -51.36 1.95
CA GLY A 22 -7.84 -51.20 0.55
C GLY A 22 -6.58 -51.08 -0.32
N VAL A 23 -6.30 -52.10 -1.12
CA VAL A 23 -5.06 -52.23 -1.91
C VAL A 23 -5.34 -52.02 -3.39
N GLU A 24 -4.54 -51.17 -4.04
CA GLU A 24 -4.18 -51.37 -5.46
C GLU A 24 -2.79 -50.77 -5.73
N GLU A 25 -2.07 -51.33 -6.71
CA GLU A 25 -0.63 -51.08 -6.90
C GLU A 25 -0.31 -50.00 -7.95
N GLY A 26 0.81 -49.29 -7.76
CA GLY A 26 1.29 -48.27 -8.69
C GLY A 26 2.78 -47.97 -8.49
N GLY A 27 3.66 -48.84 -8.99
CA GLY A 27 5.10 -48.77 -8.72
C GLY A 27 5.85 -47.62 -9.40
N GLY A 28 6.59 -46.82 -8.63
CA GLY A 28 7.49 -45.77 -9.12
C GLY A 28 8.77 -45.66 -8.29
N VAL A 29 9.93 -45.92 -8.89
CA VAL A 29 11.21 -46.08 -8.17
C VAL A 29 11.80 -44.73 -7.72
N ARG A 30 11.71 -44.41 -6.43
CA ARG A 30 12.47 -43.33 -5.80
C ARG A 30 13.82 -43.83 -5.26
N ARG A 31 14.94 -43.32 -5.80
CA ARG A 31 16.25 -43.41 -5.15
C ARG A 31 16.22 -42.59 -3.86
N ARG A 32 16.71 -43.16 -2.74
CA ARG A 32 16.93 -42.43 -1.48
C ARG A 32 18.28 -41.71 -1.52
N VAL A 33 18.30 -40.48 -1.00
CA VAL A 33 19.49 -39.75 -0.58
C VAL A 33 19.40 -39.63 0.96
N PRO A 34 20.49 -39.82 1.73
CA PRO A 34 20.44 -39.73 3.19
C PRO A 34 20.21 -38.28 3.68
N PRO A 35 19.65 -38.10 4.88
CA PRO A 35 19.47 -36.77 5.48
C PRO A 35 20.81 -36.15 5.87
N ILE A 36 20.89 -34.82 5.81
CA ILE A 36 22.02 -34.02 6.30
C ILE A 36 21.58 -33.35 7.61
N GLU A 37 22.19 -33.71 8.73
CA GLU A 37 22.02 -32.99 10.00
C GLU A 37 22.83 -31.68 9.98
N LEU A 38 22.18 -30.55 10.25
CA LEU A 38 22.83 -29.26 10.46
C LEU A 38 23.16 -29.09 11.95
N LYS A 39 24.42 -29.35 12.31
CA LYS A 39 24.93 -29.15 13.68
C LYS A 39 25.59 -27.77 13.78
N LEU A 40 24.93 -26.85 14.48
CA LEU A 40 25.49 -25.54 14.84
C LEU A 40 26.60 -25.72 15.89
N VAL A 41 27.69 -24.98 15.73
CA VAL A 41 28.80 -24.88 16.69
C VAL A 41 29.06 -23.39 16.93
N PRO A 42 29.06 -22.89 18.19
CA PRO A 42 29.31 -21.49 18.48
C PRO A 42 30.79 -21.11 18.33
N LEU A 43 31.03 -19.82 18.14
CA LEU A 43 32.35 -19.20 18.29
C LEU A 43 32.48 -18.67 19.72
N GLU A 44 33.55 -19.07 20.42
CA GLU A 44 34.03 -18.42 21.64
C GLU A 44 35.53 -18.10 21.52
N GLU A 45 36.03 -17.28 22.42
CA GLU A 45 37.27 -16.52 22.27
C GLU A 45 38.53 -17.34 22.59
N GLY A 46 39.68 -16.92 22.05
CA GLY A 46 40.95 -17.64 22.17
C GLY A 46 41.80 -17.20 23.37
N SER A 47 42.47 -18.16 24.00
CA SER A 47 43.61 -17.92 24.90
C SER A 47 44.70 -19.00 24.72
N GLU A 48 45.92 -18.69 25.14
CA GLU A 48 47.16 -19.39 24.74
C GLU A 48 47.36 -20.77 25.40
N VAL A 49 48.08 -21.66 24.70
CA VAL A 49 48.82 -22.79 25.32
C VAL A 49 50.21 -22.89 24.69
N THR A 50 51.20 -23.26 25.50
CA THR A 50 52.65 -23.11 25.26
C THR A 50 53.30 -24.14 24.32
N LEU A 51 54.44 -23.76 23.74
CA LEU A 51 55.42 -24.69 23.15
C LEU A 51 55.91 -25.75 24.16
N ASN A 52 56.28 -26.93 23.65
CA ASN A 52 57.65 -27.44 23.81
C ASN A 52 57.94 -28.66 22.91
N SER A 53 58.92 -28.52 22.02
CA SER A 53 59.60 -29.63 21.35
C SER A 53 60.95 -29.15 20.82
N ASP A 54 61.97 -29.30 21.65
CA ASP A 54 63.34 -28.88 21.34
C ASP A 54 64.12 -29.92 20.52
N VAL A 55 65.33 -29.57 20.06
CA VAL A 55 66.31 -30.46 19.40
C VAL A 55 65.96 -30.96 17.98
N MET A 56 66.16 -30.11 16.97
CA MET A 56 67.23 -30.32 15.96
C MET A 56 67.31 -29.15 14.94
N ILE A 57 67.80 -27.99 15.40
CA ILE A 57 68.26 -26.91 14.52
C ILE A 57 69.77 -27.04 14.35
N LEU A 58 70.26 -27.43 13.17
CA LEU A 58 71.64 -27.12 12.74
C LEU A 58 72.01 -27.30 11.25
N GLN A 59 71.10 -27.68 10.32
CA GLN A 59 71.57 -28.07 8.96
C GLN A 59 70.76 -27.67 7.72
N ARG A 60 69.82 -26.70 7.75
CA ARG A 60 69.11 -26.29 6.51
C ARG A 60 68.61 -24.84 6.37
N GLN A 61 69.46 -23.84 6.66
CA GLN A 61 69.09 -22.42 6.48
C GLN A 61 69.28 -21.86 5.04
N MET A 62 69.91 -22.58 4.10
CA MET A 62 70.23 -22.04 2.77
C MET A 62 69.19 -22.26 1.65
N ASP A 63 68.23 -23.19 1.80
CA ASP A 63 67.26 -23.49 0.73
C ASP A 63 66.01 -22.60 0.75
N ARG A 64 65.54 -22.17 1.94
CA ARG A 64 64.20 -21.60 2.11
C ARG A 64 64.00 -20.29 1.32
N ARG A 65 65.03 -19.46 1.16
CA ARG A 65 64.97 -18.24 0.34
C ARG A 65 64.82 -18.55 -1.16
N LYS A 66 65.51 -19.59 -1.67
CA LYS A 66 65.36 -20.02 -3.08
C LYS A 66 63.97 -20.57 -3.33
N ALA A 67 63.44 -21.40 -2.43
CA ALA A 67 62.10 -21.97 -2.53
C ALA A 67 61.00 -20.89 -2.61
N VAL A 68 61.09 -19.83 -1.79
CA VAL A 68 60.16 -18.69 -1.87
C VAL A 68 60.28 -17.95 -3.20
N VAL A 69 61.50 -17.67 -3.67
CA VAL A 69 61.71 -17.00 -4.98
C VAL A 69 61.13 -17.81 -6.13
N TYR A 70 61.34 -19.13 -6.17
CA TYR A 70 60.76 -20.00 -7.21
C TYR A 70 59.22 -20.06 -7.13
N LEU A 71 58.62 -20.06 -5.93
CA LEU A 71 57.17 -19.96 -5.75
C LEU A 71 56.61 -18.62 -6.24
N THR A 72 57.28 -17.50 -5.97
CA THR A 72 56.84 -16.19 -6.48
C THR A 72 56.97 -16.10 -8.00
N LEU A 73 58.02 -16.68 -8.59
CA LEU A 73 58.21 -16.72 -10.04
C LEU A 73 57.20 -17.64 -10.74
N SER A 74 56.88 -18.81 -10.18
CA SER A 74 55.86 -19.69 -10.76
C SER A 74 54.46 -19.09 -10.65
N GLY A 75 54.13 -18.44 -9.52
CA GLY A 75 52.89 -17.67 -9.37
C GLY A 75 52.77 -16.53 -10.40
N LEU A 76 53.85 -15.77 -10.61
CA LEU A 76 53.88 -14.71 -11.63
C LEU A 76 53.74 -15.27 -13.06
N LEU A 77 54.37 -16.42 -13.36
CA LEU A 77 54.26 -17.09 -14.66
C LEU A 77 52.83 -17.59 -14.91
N ILE A 78 52.18 -18.18 -13.91
CA ILE A 78 50.77 -18.61 -13.99
C ILE A 78 49.85 -17.40 -14.18
N PHE A 79 50.06 -16.31 -13.44
CA PHE A 79 49.27 -15.09 -13.57
C PHE A 79 49.42 -14.46 -14.96
N THR A 80 50.65 -14.31 -15.46
CA THR A 80 50.93 -13.72 -16.78
C THR A 80 50.46 -14.58 -17.95
N THR A 81 50.57 -15.91 -17.86
CA THR A 81 50.02 -16.82 -18.88
C THR A 81 48.49 -16.85 -18.87
N ALA A 82 47.85 -16.84 -17.69
CA ALA A 82 46.40 -16.71 -17.57
C ALA A 82 45.89 -15.35 -18.10
N PHE A 83 46.59 -14.25 -17.80
CA PHE A 83 46.28 -12.92 -18.31
C PHE A 83 46.44 -12.84 -19.84
N LEU A 84 47.49 -13.44 -20.40
CA LEU A 84 47.68 -13.51 -21.86
C LEU A 84 46.62 -14.37 -22.56
N LEU A 85 46.23 -15.51 -21.96
CA LEU A 85 45.12 -16.33 -22.47
C LEU A 85 43.79 -15.56 -22.45
N GLY A 86 43.48 -14.86 -21.34
CA GLY A 86 42.33 -13.98 -21.24
C GLY A 86 42.36 -12.85 -22.28
N TYR A 87 43.51 -12.19 -22.45
CA TYR A 87 43.69 -11.11 -23.41
C TYR A 87 43.53 -11.58 -24.88
N VAL A 88 44.05 -12.76 -25.21
CA VAL A 88 43.86 -13.37 -26.55
C VAL A 88 42.42 -13.79 -26.78
N ALA A 89 41.75 -14.38 -25.78
CA ALA A 89 40.34 -14.74 -25.87
C ALA A 89 39.43 -13.51 -26.07
N PHE A 90 39.61 -12.45 -25.28
CA PHE A 90 38.82 -11.23 -25.39
C PHE A 90 39.16 -10.39 -26.65
N ARG A 91 40.37 -10.49 -27.21
CA ARG A 91 40.70 -9.88 -28.51
C ARG A 91 39.85 -10.40 -29.69
N GLY A 92 39.15 -11.52 -29.53
CA GLY A 92 38.21 -12.03 -30.54
C GLY A 92 36.88 -11.25 -30.63
N MET A 93 36.52 -10.45 -29.61
CA MET A 93 35.17 -9.90 -29.44
C MET A 93 35.05 -8.37 -29.63
N CYS A 94 35.89 -7.76 -30.48
CA CYS A 94 35.77 -6.34 -30.87
C CYS A 94 36.02 -6.09 -32.37
N ARG A 95 35.19 -6.68 -33.25
CA ARG A 95 35.10 -6.26 -34.67
C ARG A 95 34.12 -5.08 -34.85
N LEU A 96 34.44 -3.91 -34.30
CA LEU A 96 33.91 -2.58 -34.67
C LEU A 96 34.38 -1.48 -33.68
N CYS A 97 35.69 -1.21 -33.64
CA CYS A 97 36.24 -0.06 -32.90
C CYS A 97 37.44 0.54 -33.67
N GLY A 98 37.20 1.65 -34.36
CA GLY A 98 38.16 2.70 -34.74
C GLY A 98 39.44 2.31 -35.49
N ASN A 99 39.56 2.79 -36.73
CA ASN A 99 40.86 3.23 -37.26
C ASN A 99 40.61 4.34 -38.29
N ASP A 100 41.15 5.54 -38.05
CA ASP A 100 40.92 6.71 -38.90
C ASP A 100 41.83 6.74 -40.14
N GLY A 101 41.30 7.28 -41.24
CA GLY A 101 42.09 7.99 -42.25
C GLY A 101 42.59 7.20 -43.46
N GLU A 102 41.75 7.08 -44.50
CA GLU A 102 42.17 7.42 -45.87
C GLU A 102 40.97 7.85 -46.73
N LEU A 103 41.15 8.86 -47.60
CA LEU A 103 40.11 9.30 -48.54
C LEU A 103 40.33 8.62 -49.90
N ILE A 104 39.32 7.86 -50.37
CA ILE A 104 39.22 7.44 -51.77
C ILE A 104 37.78 7.70 -52.25
N PRO A 105 37.56 8.56 -53.26
CA PRO A 105 36.23 8.81 -53.79
C PRO A 105 35.82 7.73 -54.80
N LEU A 106 34.69 7.07 -54.57
CA LEU A 106 34.00 6.21 -55.54
C LEU A 106 32.52 6.58 -55.59
N SER A 107 31.98 6.63 -56.81
CA SER A 107 30.69 7.26 -57.14
C SER A 107 29.48 6.33 -57.02
N ASP A 108 28.37 6.92 -56.60
CA ASP A 108 26.98 6.59 -56.93
C ASP A 108 26.64 5.16 -57.40
N ALA A 109 25.97 4.41 -56.52
CA ALA A 109 24.96 3.43 -56.91
C ALA A 109 23.77 3.54 -55.94
N ALA A 110 22.57 3.77 -56.47
CA ALA A 110 21.40 4.05 -55.64
C ALA A 110 20.88 2.81 -54.90
N GLY A 111 20.70 2.92 -53.58
CA GLY A 111 20.16 1.86 -52.71
C GLY A 111 19.40 2.45 -51.54
N ALA A 112 18.17 2.94 -51.78
CA ALA A 112 17.39 3.66 -50.79
C ALA A 112 16.86 2.74 -49.67
N GLN A 113 17.64 2.59 -48.60
CA GLN A 113 17.15 2.13 -47.29
C GLN A 113 17.06 3.32 -46.35
N HIS A 114 15.89 3.95 -46.31
CA HIS A 114 15.55 4.90 -45.24
C HIS A 114 15.39 4.15 -43.93
N ALA A 115 16.48 3.99 -43.18
CA ALA A 115 16.37 3.95 -41.73
C ALA A 115 15.69 5.26 -41.29
N PRO A 116 14.58 5.25 -40.55
CA PRO A 116 13.96 6.48 -40.09
C PRO A 116 14.90 7.13 -39.07
N GLU A 117 15.40 8.32 -39.39
CA GLU A 117 16.10 9.16 -38.43
C GLU A 117 15.13 9.51 -37.30
N GLY A 118 15.25 8.79 -36.19
CA GLY A 118 14.37 8.90 -35.03
C GLY A 118 14.58 10.21 -34.28
N GLY A 119 14.08 11.31 -34.86
CA GLY A 119 14.07 12.63 -34.26
C GLY A 119 13.43 12.63 -32.86
N VAL A 120 13.90 13.54 -32.01
CA VAL A 120 13.38 13.67 -30.64
C VAL A 120 11.94 14.20 -30.70
N MET A 121 10.97 13.29 -30.54
CA MET A 121 9.55 13.64 -30.47
C MET A 121 9.27 14.60 -29.31
N TYR A 122 8.59 15.70 -29.61
CA TYR A 122 8.21 16.71 -28.63
C TYR A 122 6.91 16.34 -27.91
N MET A 123 6.73 16.85 -26.68
CA MET A 123 5.56 16.56 -25.84
C MET A 123 4.21 16.87 -26.52
N ALA A 124 4.17 17.84 -27.44
CA ALA A 124 2.98 18.14 -28.23
C ALA A 124 2.64 17.00 -29.22
N GLU A 125 3.63 16.44 -29.91
CA GLU A 125 3.47 15.35 -30.87
C GLU A 125 3.03 14.08 -30.16
N LEU A 126 3.66 13.75 -29.02
CA LEU A 126 3.27 12.64 -28.16
C LEU A 126 1.83 12.78 -27.64
N ARG A 127 1.36 14.00 -27.35
CA ARG A 127 -0.02 14.26 -26.94
C ARG A 127 -1.01 14.06 -28.09
N GLU A 128 -0.70 14.51 -29.30
CA GLU A 128 -1.59 14.28 -30.45
C GLU A 128 -1.56 12.80 -30.90
N MET A 129 -0.45 12.08 -30.75
CA MET A 129 -0.41 10.63 -30.88
C MET A 129 -1.30 9.94 -29.83
N LEU A 130 -1.20 10.32 -28.56
CA LEU A 130 -2.03 9.79 -27.47
C LEU A 130 -3.53 9.99 -27.79
N LYS A 131 -3.91 11.22 -28.18
CA LYS A 131 -5.28 11.56 -28.62
C LYS A 131 -5.74 10.76 -29.84
N LYS A 132 -4.85 10.53 -30.81
CA LYS A 132 -5.15 9.79 -32.05
C LYS A 132 -5.38 8.29 -31.81
N TYR A 133 -4.65 7.69 -30.87
CA TYR A 133 -4.67 6.25 -30.64
C TYR A 133 -5.61 5.80 -29.50
N LEU A 134 -5.97 6.67 -28.56
CA LEU A 134 -6.95 6.42 -27.49
C LEU A 134 -8.39 6.39 -28.06
N THR A 135 -9.17 5.34 -27.78
CA THR A 135 -10.55 5.18 -28.30
C THR A 135 -11.58 4.78 -27.24
N GLU A 136 -12.72 5.49 -27.22
CA GLU A 136 -13.76 5.32 -26.20
C GLU A 136 -14.54 4.00 -26.34
N GLU A 137 -14.82 3.56 -27.57
CA GLU A 137 -15.57 2.33 -27.87
C GLU A 137 -14.95 1.09 -27.21
N ARG A 138 -13.61 1.02 -27.16
CA ARG A 138 -12.89 -0.09 -26.54
C ARG A 138 -13.06 -0.10 -25.03
N ILE A 139 -12.96 1.08 -24.39
CA ILE A 139 -13.16 1.25 -22.94
C ILE A 139 -14.57 0.77 -22.55
N GLU A 140 -15.61 1.16 -23.30
CA GLU A 140 -16.97 0.67 -23.04
C GLU A 140 -17.08 -0.86 -23.24
N SER A 141 -16.46 -1.40 -24.29
CA SER A 141 -16.48 -2.84 -24.56
C SER A 141 -15.83 -3.69 -23.46
N THR A 142 -14.70 -3.23 -22.92
CA THR A 142 -13.97 -3.90 -21.82
C THR A 142 -14.68 -3.70 -20.50
N LEU A 143 -15.22 -2.51 -20.22
CA LEU A 143 -16.04 -2.25 -19.03
C LEU A 143 -17.24 -3.21 -18.98
N ARG A 144 -18.03 -3.29 -20.06
CA ARG A 144 -19.17 -4.22 -20.18
C ARG A 144 -18.78 -5.70 -20.12
N ARG A 145 -17.51 -6.04 -20.35
CA ARG A 145 -16.99 -7.41 -20.23
C ARG A 145 -16.65 -7.76 -18.80
N VAL A 146 -15.78 -6.97 -18.17
CA VAL A 146 -15.38 -7.17 -16.77
C VAL A 146 -16.60 -7.05 -15.86
N SER A 147 -17.47 -6.06 -16.11
CA SER A 147 -18.62 -5.80 -15.24
C SER A 147 -19.85 -6.70 -15.44
N ARG A 148 -19.67 -7.90 -16.02
CA ARG A 148 -20.79 -8.80 -16.36
C ARG A 148 -21.34 -9.57 -15.16
N ALA A 149 -20.47 -9.97 -14.23
CA ALA A 149 -20.78 -10.88 -13.13
C ALA A 149 -19.87 -10.61 -11.92
N SER A 150 -20.19 -11.21 -10.77
CA SER A 150 -19.27 -11.24 -9.61
C SER A 150 -18.01 -12.03 -9.95
N HIS A 151 -16.83 -11.47 -9.67
CA HIS A 151 -15.53 -12.07 -9.99
C HIS A 151 -14.49 -11.86 -8.86
N PRO A 152 -14.77 -12.35 -7.63
CA PRO A 152 -13.83 -12.27 -6.52
C PRO A 152 -12.59 -13.15 -6.77
N PRO A 153 -11.49 -12.95 -6.01
CA PRO A 153 -10.25 -13.69 -6.20
C PRO A 153 -10.45 -15.20 -6.11
N GLY A 154 -9.75 -15.96 -6.95
CA GLY A 154 -9.88 -17.42 -7.04
C GLY A 154 -11.17 -17.94 -7.69
N SER A 155 -12.16 -17.08 -8.01
CA SER A 155 -13.38 -17.51 -8.70
C SER A 155 -13.11 -17.97 -10.15
N SER A 156 -14.03 -18.75 -10.71
CA SER A 156 -13.95 -19.17 -12.12
C SER A 156 -14.03 -17.99 -13.09
N GLU A 157 -14.83 -16.96 -12.75
CA GLU A 157 -14.97 -15.74 -13.55
C GLU A 157 -13.74 -14.83 -13.43
N GLY A 158 -13.22 -14.63 -12.21
CA GLY A 158 -11.96 -13.88 -12.00
C GLY A 158 -10.78 -14.51 -12.75
N ASN A 159 -10.71 -15.85 -12.75
CA ASN A 159 -9.72 -16.61 -13.55
C ASN A 159 -10.04 -16.65 -15.06
N ALA A 160 -11.25 -16.30 -15.50
CA ALA A 160 -11.58 -16.11 -16.92
C ALA A 160 -11.16 -14.72 -17.40
N VAL A 161 -11.55 -13.66 -16.67
CA VAL A 161 -11.15 -12.27 -16.92
C VAL A 161 -9.61 -12.14 -16.88
N ALA A 162 -8.93 -12.82 -15.95
CA ALA A 162 -7.47 -12.87 -15.91
C ALA A 162 -6.87 -13.43 -17.21
N ARG A 163 -7.39 -14.55 -17.73
CA ARG A 163 -6.90 -15.14 -18.98
C ARG A 163 -7.23 -14.27 -20.20
N GLU A 164 -8.39 -13.62 -20.24
CA GLU A 164 -8.76 -12.67 -21.29
C GLU A 164 -7.81 -11.45 -21.30
N ILE A 165 -7.47 -10.90 -20.14
CA ILE A 165 -6.50 -9.80 -20.01
C ILE A 165 -5.10 -10.24 -20.46
N LEU A 166 -4.60 -11.38 -19.97
CA LEU A 166 -3.29 -11.92 -20.35
C LEU A 166 -3.19 -12.13 -21.87
N GLN A 167 -4.19 -12.78 -22.47
CA GLN A 167 -4.22 -13.02 -23.91
C GLN A 167 -4.32 -11.72 -24.71
N ASN A 168 -5.12 -10.75 -24.25
CA ASN A 168 -5.22 -9.45 -24.91
C ASN A 168 -3.91 -8.65 -24.83
N LEU A 169 -3.15 -8.73 -23.73
CA LEU A 169 -1.83 -8.11 -23.61
C LEU A 169 -0.79 -8.82 -24.50
N GLN A 170 -0.81 -10.15 -24.57
CA GLN A 170 0.05 -10.95 -25.46
C GLN A 170 -0.22 -10.70 -26.96
N ASN A 171 -1.41 -10.23 -27.32
CA ASN A 171 -1.77 -9.82 -28.68
C ASN A 171 -1.28 -8.40 -29.05
N LEU A 172 -0.75 -7.64 -28.10
CA LEU A 172 -0.11 -6.33 -28.34
C LEU A 172 1.40 -6.52 -28.56
N ARG A 173 2.06 -5.55 -29.21
CA ARG A 173 3.52 -5.51 -29.21
C ARG A 173 4.01 -4.91 -27.90
N MET A 174 4.18 -5.79 -26.93
CA MET A 174 4.87 -5.59 -25.66
C MET A 174 6.19 -6.35 -25.71
N ASP A 175 7.22 -5.87 -25.03
CA ASP A 175 8.52 -6.54 -25.01
C ASP A 175 8.47 -7.80 -24.13
N HIS A 176 7.74 -7.73 -23.02
CA HIS A 176 7.45 -8.89 -22.15
C HIS A 176 6.00 -8.87 -21.67
N THR A 177 5.42 -10.05 -21.41
CA THR A 177 4.10 -10.19 -20.77
C THR A 177 4.07 -11.52 -20.01
N TRP A 178 3.73 -11.48 -18.71
CA TRP A 178 3.81 -12.63 -17.80
C TRP A 178 2.72 -12.60 -16.72
N THR A 179 2.56 -13.73 -16.04
CA THR A 179 1.75 -13.86 -14.82
C THR A 179 2.68 -14.02 -13.62
N ASP A 180 2.31 -13.39 -12.51
CA ASP A 180 2.97 -13.48 -11.21
C ASP A 180 1.92 -13.97 -10.19
N SER A 181 2.22 -15.07 -9.51
CA SER A 181 1.19 -15.90 -8.85
C SER A 181 1.54 -16.17 -7.39
N HIS A 182 0.63 -15.78 -6.48
CA HIS A 182 0.80 -15.84 -5.02
C HIS A 182 -0.30 -16.69 -4.37
N TYR A 183 -0.02 -17.27 -3.20
CA TYR A 183 -0.93 -18.18 -2.50
C TYR A 183 -1.43 -17.58 -1.18
N ALA A 184 -2.28 -16.56 -1.29
CA ALA A 184 -2.76 -15.80 -0.15
C ALA A 184 -3.94 -16.45 0.59
N THR A 185 -4.04 -16.19 1.90
CA THR A 185 -5.07 -16.73 2.79
C THR A 185 -6.23 -15.74 2.94
N LEU A 186 -7.27 -15.90 2.11
CA LEU A 186 -8.43 -15.01 2.09
C LEU A 186 -9.57 -15.53 2.97
N GLN A 187 -10.45 -14.64 3.46
CA GLN A 187 -11.58 -15.01 4.32
C GLN A 187 -12.92 -14.88 3.57
N PHE A 188 -13.78 -15.89 3.63
CA PHE A 188 -15.11 -15.91 2.99
C PHE A 188 -16.20 -16.36 3.98
N PRO A 189 -17.49 -16.01 3.81
CA PRO A 189 -18.56 -16.54 4.67
C PRO A 189 -18.62 -18.08 4.61
N SER A 190 -18.96 -18.72 5.74
CA SER A 190 -19.17 -20.17 5.77
C SER A 190 -20.47 -20.56 5.08
N ARG A 191 -20.46 -21.74 4.44
CA ARG A 191 -21.66 -22.36 3.86
C ARG A 191 -22.39 -23.30 4.83
N THR A 192 -21.80 -23.61 5.98
CA THR A 192 -22.38 -24.53 6.98
C THR A 192 -22.93 -23.80 8.20
N GLN A 193 -22.45 -22.59 8.48
CA GLN A 193 -22.86 -21.73 9.60
C GLN A 193 -22.93 -20.29 9.06
N PRO A 194 -24.12 -19.77 8.73
CA PRO A 194 -24.26 -18.40 8.26
C PRO A 194 -24.01 -17.40 9.39
N ASN A 195 -23.66 -16.16 9.02
CA ASN A 195 -23.65 -15.05 9.98
C ASN A 195 -25.09 -14.70 10.36
N THR A 196 -25.35 -14.47 11.64
CA THR A 196 -26.72 -14.21 12.15
C THR A 196 -26.73 -13.06 13.16
N LEU A 197 -27.90 -12.44 13.31
CA LEU A 197 -28.13 -11.30 14.19
C LEU A 197 -29.46 -11.47 14.92
N TRP A 198 -29.44 -11.47 16.25
CA TRP A 198 -30.61 -11.75 17.09
C TRP A 198 -30.81 -10.63 18.12
N LEU A 199 -32.06 -10.32 18.41
CA LEU A 199 -32.43 -9.64 19.65
C LEU A 199 -32.60 -10.69 20.74
N VAL A 200 -31.97 -10.45 21.88
CA VAL A 200 -32.01 -11.30 23.08
C VAL A 200 -32.39 -10.48 24.31
N ASP A 201 -32.80 -11.13 25.38
CA ASP A 201 -33.09 -10.49 26.67
C ASP A 201 -31.85 -10.41 27.59
N SER A 202 -32.09 -10.19 28.89
CA SER A 202 -31.09 -10.16 29.96
C SER A 202 -30.47 -11.52 30.26
N GLU A 203 -31.21 -12.60 30.05
CA GLU A 203 -30.80 -13.98 30.37
C GLU A 203 -30.05 -14.62 29.19
N GLY A 204 -30.37 -14.20 27.96
CA GLY A 204 -29.70 -14.58 26.72
C GLY A 204 -30.59 -15.33 25.72
N GLU A 205 -31.88 -15.47 26.02
CA GLU A 205 -32.86 -16.17 25.19
C GLU A 205 -33.17 -15.40 23.91
N GLU A 206 -33.45 -16.13 22.83
CA GLU A 206 -33.59 -15.59 21.48
C GLU A 206 -35.03 -15.10 21.21
N LEU A 207 -35.21 -13.77 21.17
CA LEU A 207 -36.53 -13.12 21.06
C LEU A 207 -36.97 -12.92 19.61
N GLU A 208 -36.05 -12.46 18.75
CA GLU A 208 -36.34 -12.15 17.35
C GLU A 208 -35.08 -12.23 16.48
N GLU A 209 -35.15 -12.94 15.35
CA GLU A 209 -34.10 -12.89 14.33
C GLU A 209 -34.20 -11.57 13.53
N ILE A 210 -33.05 -10.93 13.30
CA ILE A 210 -32.92 -9.81 12.38
C ILE A 210 -32.26 -10.37 11.10
N PRO A 211 -33.04 -10.59 10.01
CA PRO A 211 -32.53 -11.25 8.82
C PRO A 211 -31.40 -10.42 8.17
N LEU A 212 -30.26 -11.07 7.96
CA LEU A 212 -29.11 -10.52 7.27
C LEU A 212 -29.12 -10.89 5.78
N ASP A 213 -28.36 -10.14 4.98
CA ASP A 213 -28.00 -10.52 3.62
C ASP A 213 -26.91 -11.61 3.68
N SER A 214 -27.14 -12.76 3.04
CA SER A 214 -26.20 -13.88 3.02
C SER A 214 -24.93 -13.62 2.18
N GLU A 215 -24.91 -12.60 1.33
CA GLU A 215 -23.71 -12.17 0.59
C GLU A 215 -22.92 -11.06 1.32
N GLY A 216 -23.49 -10.45 2.36
CA GLY A 216 -22.88 -9.36 3.12
C GLY A 216 -21.94 -9.85 4.24
N TYR A 217 -20.65 -9.51 4.18
CA TYR A 217 -19.68 -9.84 5.24
C TYR A 217 -18.51 -8.84 5.31
N CYS A 218 -17.85 -8.76 6.46
CA CYS A 218 -16.55 -8.08 6.59
C CYS A 218 -15.43 -9.11 6.43
N ALA A 219 -14.57 -8.95 5.42
CA ALA A 219 -13.44 -9.85 5.22
C ALA A 219 -12.36 -9.61 6.29
N TYR A 220 -11.83 -10.69 6.87
CA TYR A 220 -10.95 -10.71 8.05
C TYR A 220 -11.61 -10.25 9.36
N SER A 221 -12.95 -10.35 9.47
CA SER A 221 -13.61 -10.28 10.79
C SER A 221 -13.10 -11.40 11.70
N ALA A 222 -13.01 -11.12 13.00
CA ALA A 222 -12.93 -12.18 14.00
C ALA A 222 -14.17 -13.09 13.91
N THR A 223 -14.01 -14.35 14.30
CA THR A 223 -15.08 -15.35 14.32
C THR A 223 -15.56 -15.61 15.74
N GLY A 224 -16.85 -15.92 15.89
CA GLY A 224 -17.49 -16.19 17.18
C GLY A 224 -18.80 -15.44 17.38
N THR A 225 -19.28 -15.43 18.62
CA THR A 225 -20.52 -14.74 19.03
C THR A 225 -20.20 -13.63 20.02
N ALA A 226 -20.78 -12.44 19.82
CA ALA A 226 -20.74 -11.32 20.75
C ALA A 226 -22.16 -10.87 21.12
N THR A 227 -22.38 -10.55 22.40
CA THR A 227 -23.68 -10.10 22.91
C THR A 227 -23.51 -8.84 23.76
N GLY A 228 -24.31 -7.81 23.51
CA GLY A 228 -24.25 -6.56 24.26
C GLY A 228 -25.40 -5.59 23.97
N GLY A 229 -25.50 -4.53 24.77
CA GLY A 229 -26.29 -3.35 24.40
C GLY A 229 -25.71 -2.67 23.14
N VAL A 230 -26.45 -1.74 22.54
CA VAL A 230 -26.10 -1.19 21.22
C VAL A 230 -25.84 0.31 21.31
N VAL A 231 -24.63 0.74 20.96
CA VAL A 231 -24.23 2.16 20.94
C VAL A 231 -24.12 2.66 19.51
N TYR A 232 -24.74 3.80 19.21
CA TYR A 232 -24.58 4.49 17.92
C TYR A 232 -23.32 5.36 17.93
N VAL A 233 -22.38 5.09 17.01
CA VAL A 233 -21.01 5.68 17.03
C VAL A 233 -20.71 6.60 15.84
N ASN A 234 -21.75 7.19 15.23
CA ASN A 234 -21.63 8.10 14.07
C ASN A 234 -20.87 7.46 12.89
N TYR A 235 -19.62 7.86 12.63
CA TYR A 235 -18.79 7.28 11.56
C TYR A 235 -17.69 6.35 12.11
N GLY A 236 -17.56 6.18 13.43
CA GLY A 236 -16.48 5.40 14.04
C GLY A 236 -15.11 6.07 13.96
N ARG A 237 -15.06 7.41 13.99
CA ARG A 237 -13.80 8.16 14.11
C ARG A 237 -13.31 8.19 15.55
N ARG A 238 -12.02 8.52 15.75
CA ARG A 238 -11.45 8.77 17.08
C ARG A 238 -12.21 9.90 17.80
N GLU A 239 -12.53 10.99 17.09
CA GLU A 239 -13.34 12.08 17.66
C GLU A 239 -14.72 11.61 18.14
N ASP A 240 -15.33 10.63 17.45
CA ASP A 240 -16.67 10.13 17.79
C ASP A 240 -16.65 9.39 19.14
N PHE A 241 -15.66 8.51 19.35
CA PHE A 241 -15.49 7.78 20.62
C PHE A 241 -15.03 8.68 21.78
N GLU A 242 -14.20 9.69 21.51
CA GLU A 242 -13.86 10.73 22.50
C GLU A 242 -15.09 11.53 22.92
N GLN A 243 -15.96 11.90 21.96
CA GLN A 243 -17.21 12.59 22.25
C GLN A 243 -18.19 11.73 23.07
N LEU A 244 -18.32 10.44 22.76
CA LEU A 244 -19.14 9.50 23.56
C LEU A 244 -18.63 9.36 25.00
N ARG A 245 -17.30 9.27 25.17
CA ARG A 245 -16.66 9.22 26.50
C ARG A 245 -16.89 10.51 27.29
N ALA A 246 -16.82 11.68 26.63
CA ALA A 246 -17.12 12.97 27.25
C ALA A 246 -18.61 13.14 27.63
N LEU A 247 -19.51 12.41 26.97
CA LEU A 247 -20.94 12.35 27.30
C LEU A 247 -21.29 11.27 28.35
N GLY A 248 -20.30 10.52 28.85
CA GLY A 248 -20.50 9.49 29.88
C GLY A 248 -21.19 8.22 29.37
N VAL A 249 -21.20 7.95 28.07
CA VAL A 249 -21.80 6.74 27.49
C VAL A 249 -20.95 5.51 27.84
N ALA A 250 -21.59 4.44 28.31
CA ALA A 250 -20.92 3.17 28.60
C ALA A 250 -20.59 2.42 27.29
N LEU A 251 -19.30 2.31 26.95
CA LEU A 251 -18.83 1.66 25.73
C LEU A 251 -18.43 0.20 25.94
N ASN A 252 -17.76 -0.10 27.06
CA ASN A 252 -17.29 -1.44 27.41
C ASN A 252 -18.41 -2.49 27.33
N GLY A 253 -18.23 -3.56 26.57
CA GLY A 253 -19.21 -4.66 26.48
C GLY A 253 -20.41 -4.40 25.57
N SER A 254 -20.46 -3.28 24.84
CA SER A 254 -21.53 -2.96 23.89
C SER A 254 -21.10 -3.21 22.43
N ILE A 255 -22.08 -3.35 21.54
CA ILE A 255 -21.90 -3.46 20.09
C ILE A 255 -22.03 -2.06 19.47
N ALA A 256 -21.04 -1.66 18.68
CA ALA A 256 -21.02 -0.36 18.01
C ALA A 256 -21.78 -0.39 16.67
N VAL A 257 -22.61 0.62 16.38
CA VAL A 257 -23.28 0.80 15.07
C VAL A 257 -22.74 2.04 14.37
N ALA A 258 -22.05 1.85 13.25
CA ALA A 258 -21.34 2.89 12.52
C ALA A 258 -21.89 3.08 11.09
N ARG A 259 -21.89 4.33 10.62
CA ARG A 259 -22.18 4.70 9.22
C ARG A 259 -20.99 4.39 8.31
N VAL A 260 -21.26 3.91 7.10
CA VAL A 260 -20.30 3.86 5.99
C VAL A 260 -19.78 5.27 5.68
N GLY A 261 -18.52 5.37 5.25
CA GLY A 261 -17.90 6.63 4.89
C GLY A 261 -17.34 7.41 6.09
N GLY A 262 -17.47 8.74 6.06
CA GLY A 262 -16.89 9.62 7.09
C GLY A 262 -15.37 9.81 6.99
N ALA A 263 -14.73 9.37 5.90
CA ALA A 263 -13.29 9.38 5.67
C ALA A 263 -12.45 8.47 6.61
N VAL A 264 -13.08 7.40 7.12
CA VAL A 264 -12.41 6.27 7.78
C VAL A 264 -12.92 4.94 7.18
N SER A 265 -12.02 3.96 7.01
CA SER A 265 -12.34 2.65 6.41
C SER A 265 -13.07 1.71 7.39
N PHE A 266 -13.55 0.56 6.90
CA PHE A 266 -14.14 -0.46 7.77
C PHE A 266 -13.15 -0.98 8.81
N ALA A 267 -11.90 -1.24 8.42
CA ALA A 267 -10.81 -1.62 9.34
C ALA A 267 -10.58 -0.58 10.45
N GLU A 268 -10.59 0.71 10.11
CA GLU A 268 -10.44 1.79 11.10
C GLU A 268 -11.63 1.87 12.07
N LYS A 269 -12.86 1.70 11.58
CA LYS A 269 -14.07 1.68 12.43
C LYS A 269 -13.99 0.55 13.45
N VAL A 270 -13.59 -0.65 13.02
CA VAL A 270 -13.45 -1.82 13.90
C VAL A 270 -12.32 -1.63 14.90
N TRP A 271 -11.15 -1.14 14.45
CA TRP A 271 -10.03 -0.87 15.34
C TRP A 271 -10.36 0.18 16.41
N HIS A 272 -11.00 1.31 16.04
CA HIS A 272 -11.38 2.33 17.01
C HIS A 272 -12.47 1.84 17.99
N ALA A 273 -13.42 1.03 17.53
CA ALA A 273 -14.42 0.42 18.41
C ALA A 273 -13.77 -0.55 19.41
N GLN A 274 -12.79 -1.33 18.96
CA GLN A 274 -11.98 -2.23 19.78
C GLN A 274 -11.12 -1.45 20.81
N GLU A 275 -10.44 -0.36 20.39
CA GLU A 275 -9.73 0.58 21.29
C GLU A 275 -10.67 1.24 22.31
N ALA A 276 -11.96 1.37 22.00
CA ALA A 276 -12.99 1.94 22.87
C ALA A 276 -13.72 0.92 23.77
N GLY A 277 -13.40 -0.38 23.68
CA GLY A 277 -13.95 -1.43 24.54
C GLY A 277 -15.23 -2.12 24.04
N HIS A 278 -15.65 -1.86 22.80
CA HIS A 278 -16.78 -2.56 22.18
C HIS A 278 -16.45 -4.03 21.90
N VAL A 279 -17.47 -4.90 21.93
CA VAL A 279 -17.33 -6.36 21.71
C VAL A 279 -17.73 -6.81 20.31
N GLY A 280 -18.20 -5.90 19.47
CA GLY A 280 -18.58 -6.18 18.09
C GLY A 280 -19.01 -4.91 17.35
N VAL A 281 -19.06 -4.96 16.02
CA VAL A 281 -19.38 -3.79 15.18
C VAL A 281 -20.35 -4.13 14.05
N LEU A 282 -21.37 -3.30 13.90
CA LEU A 282 -22.29 -3.30 12.76
C LEU A 282 -22.08 -2.06 11.91
N ILE A 283 -21.96 -2.21 10.58
CA ILE A 283 -21.63 -1.11 9.67
C ILE A 283 -22.73 -1.00 8.59
N TYR A 284 -23.31 0.20 8.38
CA TYR A 284 -24.48 0.37 7.51
C TYR A 284 -24.40 1.57 6.55
N PRO A 285 -24.98 1.48 5.33
CA PRO A 285 -25.08 2.60 4.39
C PRO A 285 -26.23 3.54 4.80
N ASP A 286 -25.91 4.71 5.36
CA ASP A 286 -26.92 5.70 5.74
C ASP A 286 -27.45 6.47 4.51
N PRO A 287 -28.78 6.67 4.36
CA PRO A 287 -29.36 7.47 3.27
C PRO A 287 -28.92 8.95 3.24
N ALA A 288 -28.22 9.44 4.28
CA ALA A 288 -27.54 10.74 4.27
C ALA A 288 -26.29 10.75 3.39
N ASP A 289 -25.59 9.61 3.28
CA ASP A 289 -24.30 9.49 2.60
C ASP A 289 -24.34 8.66 1.33
N VAL A 290 -25.14 7.59 1.31
CA VAL A 290 -25.34 6.68 0.19
C VAL A 290 -26.83 6.66 -0.13
N PRO A 291 -27.29 7.33 -1.21
CA PRO A 291 -28.71 7.37 -1.57
C PRO A 291 -29.32 5.98 -1.70
N GLN A 292 -30.59 5.83 -1.33
CA GLN A 292 -31.33 4.56 -1.36
C GLN A 292 -32.46 4.58 -2.42
N ASP A 293 -32.14 5.03 -3.64
CA ASP A 293 -33.03 4.99 -4.80
C ASP A 293 -32.28 4.42 -6.02
N PRO A 294 -32.47 3.13 -6.37
CA PRO A 294 -31.85 2.48 -7.53
C PRO A 294 -32.17 3.16 -8.87
N ARG A 295 -33.26 3.94 -8.96
CA ARG A 295 -33.60 4.70 -10.18
C ARG A 295 -32.81 6.02 -10.30
N ARG A 296 -32.00 6.34 -9.29
CA ARG A 296 -31.14 7.54 -9.19
C ARG A 296 -29.72 7.17 -8.75
N LEU A 297 -29.20 6.04 -9.23
CA LEU A 297 -27.86 5.53 -8.91
C LEU A 297 -27.59 5.25 -7.42
N GLY A 298 -28.64 5.15 -6.59
CA GLY A 298 -28.56 4.72 -5.20
C GLY A 298 -28.58 3.20 -5.03
N LEU A 299 -28.34 2.75 -3.80
CA LEU A 299 -28.49 1.34 -3.42
C LEU A 299 -29.98 0.99 -3.20
N HIS A 300 -30.27 -0.31 -3.18
CA HIS A 300 -31.51 -0.82 -2.61
C HIS A 300 -31.40 -0.80 -1.08
N SER A 301 -32.46 -0.46 -0.35
CA SER A 301 -32.45 -0.36 1.12
C SER A 301 -32.15 -1.68 1.87
N ASN A 302 -32.22 -2.82 1.17
CA ASN A 302 -31.80 -4.14 1.67
C ASN A 302 -30.34 -4.48 1.32
N ALA A 303 -29.69 -3.76 0.40
CA ALA A 303 -28.32 -4.05 -0.01
C ALA A 303 -27.31 -3.70 1.09
N VAL A 304 -26.20 -4.42 1.07
CA VAL A 304 -25.10 -4.32 2.03
C VAL A 304 -23.82 -3.91 1.30
N ILE A 305 -22.91 -3.23 2.00
CA ILE A 305 -21.56 -2.92 1.50
C ILE A 305 -20.57 -3.80 2.26
N SER A 306 -19.97 -4.77 1.56
CA SER A 306 -18.88 -5.61 2.05
C SER A 306 -17.53 -4.89 1.84
N GLU A 307 -16.64 -4.95 2.82
CA GLU A 307 -15.26 -4.44 2.77
C GLU A 307 -14.38 -5.26 3.74
N HIS A 308 -13.04 -5.18 3.62
CA HIS A 308 -12.12 -5.79 4.58
C HIS A 308 -12.00 -4.96 5.88
N VAL A 309 -11.80 -5.66 7.00
CA VAL A 309 -11.58 -5.07 8.34
C VAL A 309 -10.16 -5.29 8.88
N HIS A 310 -9.27 -5.87 8.08
CA HIS A 310 -7.83 -5.91 8.35
C HIS A 310 -7.21 -4.50 8.27
N LEU A 311 -6.61 -4.03 9.36
CA LEU A 311 -5.90 -2.76 9.47
C LEU A 311 -4.47 -2.84 8.90
N GLY A 312 -4.35 -3.42 7.70
CA GLY A 312 -3.10 -3.69 7.02
C GLY A 312 -3.28 -3.68 5.50
N SER A 313 -2.35 -4.32 4.81
CA SER A 313 -2.31 -4.53 3.36
C SER A 313 -1.48 -5.79 3.12
N GLY A 314 -1.77 -6.57 2.07
CA GLY A 314 -1.15 -7.90 1.88
C GLY A 314 -1.85 -9.00 2.66
N ASP A 315 -1.37 -10.24 2.52
CA ASP A 315 -1.90 -11.37 3.28
C ASP A 315 -1.61 -11.15 4.78
N PRO A 316 -2.65 -11.07 5.65
CA PRO A 316 -2.46 -10.91 7.08
C PRO A 316 -1.76 -12.10 7.78
N PHE A 317 -1.36 -13.16 7.06
CA PHE A 317 -0.66 -14.32 7.59
C PHE A 317 0.82 -14.41 7.16
N THR A 318 1.29 -13.54 6.24
CA THR A 318 2.72 -13.42 5.84
C THR A 318 3.28 -11.98 5.86
N PRO A 319 2.92 -11.11 6.83
CA PRO A 319 3.27 -9.68 6.80
C PRO A 319 4.79 -9.43 6.68
N GLY A 320 5.20 -8.80 5.58
CA GLY A 320 6.58 -8.47 5.24
C GLY A 320 7.31 -9.48 4.34
N PHE A 321 6.66 -10.57 3.92
CA PHE A 321 7.25 -11.62 3.08
C PHE A 321 6.21 -12.25 2.13
N PRO A 322 6.51 -12.47 0.84
CA PRO A 322 5.53 -13.02 -0.10
C PRO A 322 4.93 -14.38 0.33
N SER A 323 3.63 -14.57 0.10
CA SER A 323 2.93 -15.83 0.40
C SER A 323 3.33 -16.99 -0.51
N PHE A 324 3.86 -18.05 0.09
CA PHE A 324 4.32 -19.27 -0.60
C PHE A 324 3.37 -20.46 -0.37
N ASN A 325 3.27 -21.35 -1.36
CA ASN A 325 2.43 -22.56 -1.34
C ASN A 325 2.97 -23.69 -0.44
N HIS A 326 3.56 -23.37 0.73
CA HIS A 326 4.31 -24.31 1.56
C HIS A 326 3.97 -24.18 3.05
N THR A 327 3.59 -25.30 3.66
CA THR A 327 3.35 -25.49 5.11
C THR A 327 4.62 -25.41 5.97
N GLN A 328 5.72 -24.91 5.43
CA GLN A 328 7.05 -24.94 6.03
C GLN A 328 7.34 -23.73 6.95
N PHE A 329 6.59 -22.64 6.80
CA PHE A 329 6.63 -21.50 7.68
C PHE A 329 5.34 -21.42 8.50
N PRO A 330 5.40 -21.23 9.84
CA PRO A 330 4.21 -20.95 10.63
C PRO A 330 3.65 -19.58 10.23
N SER A 331 2.35 -19.47 10.04
CA SER A 331 1.70 -18.21 9.69
C SER A 331 1.86 -17.19 10.81
N THR A 332 2.37 -16.01 10.45
CA THR A 332 2.61 -14.91 11.39
C THR A 332 1.41 -13.97 11.30
N GLN A 333 0.55 -13.97 12.32
CA GLN A 333 -0.66 -13.15 12.28
C GLN A 333 -0.31 -11.66 12.40
N SER A 334 -0.75 -10.89 11.41
CA SER A 334 -0.63 -9.44 11.35
C SER A 334 -1.28 -8.78 12.57
N SER A 335 -0.56 -7.84 13.20
CA SER A 335 -1.04 -7.00 14.31
C SER A 335 -2.33 -6.23 14.00
N GLY A 336 -2.62 -5.97 12.73
CA GLY A 336 -3.84 -5.31 12.25
C GLY A 336 -5.09 -6.19 12.08
N LEU A 337 -5.06 -7.48 12.47
CA LEU A 337 -6.29 -8.29 12.50
C LEU A 337 -7.18 -7.90 13.70
N PRO A 338 -8.50 -7.72 13.52
CA PRO A 338 -9.40 -7.45 14.64
C PRO A 338 -9.64 -8.70 15.49
N ILE A 339 -9.84 -8.50 16.79
CA ILE A 339 -10.24 -9.55 17.74
C ILE A 339 -11.75 -9.52 18.07
N ILE A 340 -12.49 -8.54 17.54
CA ILE A 340 -13.96 -8.43 17.67
C ILE A 340 -14.68 -8.70 16.34
N PRO A 341 -15.85 -9.37 16.35
CA PRO A 341 -16.61 -9.64 15.14
C PRO A 341 -17.19 -8.35 14.54
N ALA A 342 -17.15 -8.27 13.21
CA ALA A 342 -17.69 -7.17 12.42
C ALA A 342 -18.61 -7.72 11.33
N GLN A 343 -19.81 -7.16 11.21
CA GLN A 343 -20.82 -7.57 10.23
C GLN A 343 -21.45 -6.34 9.56
N PRO A 344 -21.40 -6.22 8.23
CA PRO A 344 -22.12 -5.15 7.55
C PRO A 344 -23.60 -5.48 7.46
N ILE A 345 -24.44 -4.45 7.57
CA ILE A 345 -25.90 -4.56 7.61
C ILE A 345 -26.55 -3.58 6.63
N SER A 346 -27.78 -3.85 6.22
CA SER A 346 -28.51 -2.99 5.28
C SER A 346 -29.12 -1.76 5.97
N ALA A 347 -29.51 -0.76 5.18
CA ALA A 347 -30.19 0.43 5.70
C ALA A 347 -31.52 0.08 6.40
N ASN A 348 -32.25 -0.92 5.91
CA ASN A 348 -33.48 -1.41 6.53
C ASN A 348 -33.22 -2.12 7.87
N VAL A 349 -32.17 -2.94 7.97
CA VAL A 349 -31.76 -3.57 9.23
C VAL A 349 -31.33 -2.52 10.25
N ALA A 350 -30.54 -1.53 9.84
CA ALA A 350 -30.16 -0.40 10.68
C ALA A 350 -31.37 0.43 11.12
N SER A 351 -32.38 0.65 10.27
CA SER A 351 -33.63 1.32 10.65
C SER A 351 -34.42 0.52 11.70
N LYS A 352 -34.61 -0.80 11.51
CA LYS A 352 -35.29 -1.68 12.49
C LYS A 352 -34.61 -1.67 13.86
N LEU A 353 -33.28 -1.63 13.88
CA LEU A 353 -32.47 -1.71 15.10
C LEU A 353 -32.33 -0.34 15.79
N LEU A 354 -32.02 0.73 15.05
CA LEU A 354 -31.82 2.08 15.63
C LEU A 354 -33.13 2.78 16.02
N SER A 355 -34.27 2.44 15.40
CA SER A 355 -35.58 2.99 15.80
C SER A 355 -36.09 2.46 17.14
N GLN A 356 -35.52 1.35 17.63
CA GLN A 356 -35.84 0.76 18.92
C GLN A 356 -34.86 1.15 20.04
N LEU A 357 -33.87 2.03 19.79
CA LEU A 357 -32.92 2.42 20.84
C LEU A 357 -33.52 3.42 21.84
N SER A 358 -33.03 3.37 23.08
CA SER A 358 -33.32 4.32 24.15
C SER A 358 -32.01 4.85 24.77
N GLY A 359 -32.02 6.10 25.22
CA GLY A 359 -30.87 6.76 25.81
C GLY A 359 -30.77 8.25 25.45
N SER A 360 -29.59 8.82 25.67
CA SER A 360 -29.29 10.23 25.37
C SER A 360 -29.42 10.55 23.88
N SER A 361 -29.94 11.73 23.54
CA SER A 361 -30.01 12.22 22.16
C SER A 361 -28.62 12.42 21.55
N CYS A 362 -28.49 12.18 20.24
CA CYS A 362 -27.24 12.38 19.51
C CYS A 362 -26.74 13.85 19.52
N PRO A 363 -25.41 14.06 19.43
CA PRO A 363 -24.84 15.37 19.11
C PRO A 363 -25.32 15.96 17.78
N ARG A 364 -25.17 17.28 17.63
CA ARG A 364 -25.46 17.97 16.36
C ARG A 364 -24.57 17.44 15.23
N GLY A 365 -25.17 17.12 14.09
CA GLY A 365 -24.48 16.56 12.91
C GLY A 365 -24.41 15.02 12.85
N TRP A 366 -24.71 14.32 13.95
CA TRP A 366 -24.72 12.86 14.00
C TRP A 366 -26.00 12.24 13.38
N GLN A 367 -27.09 13.02 13.26
CA GLN A 367 -28.35 12.57 12.68
C GLN A 367 -28.18 11.98 11.27
N GLY A 368 -28.69 10.77 11.06
CA GLY A 368 -28.83 10.11 9.75
C GLY A 368 -30.14 10.43 9.04
N ARG A 369 -30.34 9.83 7.85
CA ARG A 369 -31.61 9.89 7.10
C ARG A 369 -32.34 8.55 7.02
N LEU A 370 -32.07 7.64 7.96
CA LEU A 370 -32.86 6.42 8.12
C LEU A 370 -34.34 6.77 8.41
N PRO A 371 -35.31 6.06 7.81
CA PRO A 371 -36.71 6.27 8.08
C PRO A 371 -37.06 5.82 9.51
N TYR A 372 -37.95 6.56 10.16
CA TYR A 372 -38.49 6.28 11.51
C TYR A 372 -37.47 6.23 12.67
N VAL A 373 -36.21 6.62 12.45
CA VAL A 373 -35.16 6.66 13.49
C VAL A 373 -35.02 8.06 14.08
N GLN A 374 -35.23 8.20 15.38
CA GLN A 374 -34.73 9.35 16.16
C GLN A 374 -33.28 9.06 16.56
N CYS A 375 -32.35 10.00 16.35
CA CYS A 375 -30.95 9.74 16.70
C CYS A 375 -30.74 9.82 18.22
N VAL A 376 -30.59 8.66 18.83
CA VAL A 376 -30.17 8.44 20.22
C VAL A 376 -28.91 7.57 20.24
N LEU A 377 -28.16 7.64 21.34
CA LEU A 377 -26.85 7.02 21.47
C LEU A 377 -26.88 5.56 21.97
N GLY A 378 -27.99 5.09 22.52
CA GLY A 378 -28.05 3.83 23.27
C GLY A 378 -27.53 3.97 24.71
N PRO A 379 -27.10 2.89 25.39
CA PRO A 379 -26.98 1.51 24.90
C PRO A 379 -28.28 0.68 24.94
N GLY A 380 -29.34 1.22 25.53
CA GLY A 380 -30.59 0.50 25.80
C GLY A 380 -31.57 0.46 24.63
N PHE A 381 -32.67 -0.27 24.82
CA PHE A 381 -33.78 -0.36 23.89
C PHE A 381 -35.10 0.17 24.48
N THR A 382 -36.11 0.41 23.65
CA THR A 382 -37.46 0.80 24.04
C THR A 382 -38.35 -0.43 24.21
N GLY A 383 -38.71 -0.76 25.45
CA GLY A 383 -39.66 -1.83 25.75
C GLY A 383 -39.55 -2.34 27.19
N PRO A 384 -40.36 -3.34 27.58
CA PRO A 384 -40.13 -4.10 28.80
C PRO A 384 -38.94 -5.05 28.63
N GLY A 385 -38.14 -5.19 29.70
CA GLY A 385 -36.94 -6.05 29.75
C GLY A 385 -35.68 -5.37 29.20
N GLU A 386 -34.52 -5.74 29.75
CA GLU A 386 -33.21 -5.29 29.25
C GLU A 386 -32.83 -6.11 28.01
N ARG A 387 -33.13 -5.56 26.82
CA ARG A 387 -32.80 -6.20 25.54
C ARG A 387 -31.37 -5.90 25.12
N ARG A 388 -30.75 -6.86 24.45
CA ARG A 388 -29.41 -6.81 23.88
C ARG A 388 -29.43 -7.35 22.45
N VAL A 389 -28.36 -7.10 21.70
CA VAL A 389 -28.13 -7.74 20.40
C VAL A 389 -27.07 -8.82 20.57
N LYS A 390 -27.32 -9.99 19.96
CA LYS A 390 -26.40 -11.12 19.82
C LYS A 390 -26.03 -11.24 18.34
N MET A 391 -24.78 -10.98 18.00
CA MET A 391 -24.25 -11.15 16.65
C MET A 391 -23.32 -12.37 16.62
N ALA A 392 -23.46 -13.22 15.60
CA ALA A 392 -22.60 -14.39 15.40
C ALA A 392 -22.01 -14.36 13.98
N VAL A 393 -20.68 -14.42 13.88
CA VAL A 393 -19.92 -14.30 12.64
C VAL A 393 -19.02 -15.52 12.47
N TYR A 394 -19.22 -16.26 11.37
CA TYR A 394 -18.60 -17.55 11.10
C TYR A 394 -17.97 -17.59 9.70
N ASN A 395 -17.14 -16.58 9.40
CA ASN A 395 -16.34 -16.57 8.18
C ASN A 395 -15.21 -17.61 8.25
N THR A 396 -14.84 -18.24 7.13
CA THR A 396 -13.79 -19.27 7.03
C THR A 396 -12.61 -18.79 6.21
N MET A 397 -11.39 -19.01 6.71
CA MET A 397 -10.14 -18.80 5.96
C MET A 397 -9.96 -19.88 4.88
N LYS A 398 -9.46 -19.50 3.70
CA LYS A 398 -9.17 -20.40 2.57
C LYS A 398 -7.93 -19.91 1.81
N PRO A 399 -6.97 -20.79 1.47
CA PRO A 399 -5.88 -20.43 0.56
C PRO A 399 -6.45 -20.22 -0.85
N VAL A 400 -6.00 -19.15 -1.52
CA VAL A 400 -6.44 -18.75 -2.86
C VAL A 400 -5.22 -18.43 -3.71
N LEU A 401 -5.19 -19.00 -4.92
CA LEU A 401 -4.23 -18.62 -5.94
C LEU A 401 -4.64 -17.26 -6.54
N LEU A 402 -3.85 -16.24 -6.25
CA LEU A 402 -3.93 -14.91 -6.86
C LEU A 402 -3.09 -14.89 -8.14
N ASN A 403 -3.57 -14.22 -9.19
CA ASN A 403 -2.84 -14.10 -10.46
C ASN A 403 -2.70 -12.63 -10.87
N ASN A 404 -1.59 -12.00 -10.51
CA ASN A 404 -1.21 -10.69 -11.04
C ASN A 404 -0.76 -10.86 -12.50
N ILE A 405 -1.14 -9.93 -13.38
CA ILE A 405 -0.76 -9.98 -14.80
C ILE A 405 0.04 -8.73 -15.12
N PHE A 406 1.21 -8.93 -15.73
CA PHE A 406 2.17 -7.88 -16.06
C PHE A 406 2.41 -7.84 -17.56
N ALA A 407 2.50 -6.63 -18.12
CA ALA A 407 3.02 -6.38 -19.46
C ALA A 407 3.96 -5.17 -19.41
N SER A 408 5.06 -5.21 -20.15
CA SER A 408 6.07 -4.15 -20.14
C SER A 408 6.50 -3.69 -21.53
N ILE A 409 6.78 -2.39 -21.63
CA ILE A 409 7.51 -1.76 -22.73
C ILE A 409 8.85 -1.29 -22.17
N GLU A 410 9.97 -1.67 -22.78
CA GLU A 410 11.31 -1.32 -22.30
C GLU A 410 11.70 0.14 -22.58
N GLY A 411 12.41 0.75 -21.63
CA GLY A 411 12.93 2.11 -21.73
C GLY A 411 14.25 2.20 -22.50
N LYS A 412 14.33 3.08 -23.50
CA LYS A 412 15.49 3.19 -24.41
C LYS A 412 16.79 3.65 -23.74
N ILE A 413 16.75 4.30 -22.57
CA ILE A 413 17.91 4.91 -21.90
C ILE A 413 18.04 4.45 -20.44
N GLU A 414 16.93 4.33 -19.74
CA GLU A 414 16.84 3.89 -18.35
C GLU A 414 15.87 2.68 -18.23
N PRO A 415 16.16 1.53 -18.89
CA PRO A 415 15.27 0.36 -18.92
C PRO A 415 15.06 -0.29 -17.55
N ASP A 416 16.00 -0.08 -16.63
CA ASP A 416 15.96 -0.61 -15.27
C ASP A 416 15.14 0.27 -14.30
N HIS A 417 14.69 1.44 -14.76
CA HIS A 417 13.74 2.30 -14.04
C HIS A 417 12.31 2.08 -14.60
N TYR A 418 11.34 1.81 -13.72
CA TYR A 418 9.95 1.52 -14.06
C TYR A 418 9.01 2.67 -13.70
N ILE A 419 8.09 2.99 -14.62
CA ILE A 419 6.85 3.71 -14.32
C ILE A 419 5.73 2.67 -14.31
N ILE A 420 5.09 2.49 -13.16
CA ILE A 420 4.13 1.41 -12.94
C ILE A 420 2.71 1.97 -13.03
N ILE A 421 1.87 1.38 -13.86
CA ILE A 421 0.46 1.73 -14.08
C ILE A 421 -0.35 0.48 -13.74
N GLY A 422 -1.22 0.55 -12.73
CA GLY A 422 -1.93 -0.63 -12.25
C GLY A 422 -3.42 -0.42 -11.99
N ALA A 423 -4.18 -1.51 -12.13
CA ALA A 423 -5.59 -1.58 -11.82
C ALA A 423 -5.95 -2.87 -11.08
N GLN A 424 -6.77 -2.76 -10.04
CA GLN A 424 -7.52 -3.86 -9.43
C GLN A 424 -8.42 -4.52 -10.48
N ARG A 425 -8.45 -5.86 -10.50
CA ARG A 425 -9.33 -6.67 -11.37
C ARG A 425 -10.50 -7.28 -10.63
N ASP A 426 -10.28 -7.77 -9.40
CA ASP A 426 -11.26 -8.49 -8.60
C ASP A 426 -12.34 -7.57 -8.01
N SER A 427 -13.52 -8.13 -7.73
CA SER A 427 -14.64 -7.44 -7.09
C SER A 427 -15.59 -8.45 -6.46
N TRP A 428 -16.17 -8.12 -5.28
CA TRP A 428 -17.22 -8.94 -4.67
C TRP A 428 -18.52 -8.97 -5.50
N GLY A 429 -18.90 -7.84 -6.10
CA GLY A 429 -20.04 -7.73 -7.02
C GLY A 429 -19.59 -7.60 -8.48
N PRO A 430 -20.48 -7.14 -9.38
CA PRO A 430 -20.12 -6.85 -10.78
C PRO A 430 -19.08 -5.74 -11.00
N GLY A 431 -18.62 -5.04 -9.95
CA GLY A 431 -17.33 -4.33 -9.99
C GLY A 431 -17.17 -3.17 -10.97
N ALA A 432 -18.23 -2.71 -11.68
CA ALA A 432 -18.12 -1.77 -12.80
C ALA A 432 -17.21 -0.56 -12.52
N VAL A 433 -17.42 0.13 -11.39
CA VAL A 433 -16.56 1.25 -10.96
C VAL A 433 -15.31 0.76 -10.22
N LYS A 434 -15.43 -0.29 -9.38
CA LYS A 434 -14.35 -0.74 -8.48
C LYS A 434 -13.14 -1.31 -9.24
N SER A 435 -13.39 -2.16 -10.23
CA SER A 435 -12.35 -2.80 -11.06
C SER A 435 -12.56 -2.60 -12.57
N GLY A 436 -13.81 -2.54 -13.03
CA GLY A 436 -14.15 -2.51 -14.47
C GLY A 436 -13.59 -1.30 -15.21
N VAL A 437 -13.80 -0.09 -14.68
CA VAL A 437 -13.26 1.17 -15.22
C VAL A 437 -11.73 1.15 -15.20
N GLY A 438 -11.12 0.77 -14.08
CA GLY A 438 -9.66 0.72 -13.95
C GLY A 438 -9.02 -0.26 -14.93
N THR A 439 -9.60 -1.46 -15.06
CA THR A 439 -9.16 -2.50 -16.00
C THR A 439 -9.35 -2.07 -17.46
N ALA A 440 -10.47 -1.43 -17.80
CA ALA A 440 -10.72 -0.91 -19.14
C ALA A 440 -9.71 0.19 -19.53
N LEU A 441 -9.42 1.12 -18.61
CA LEU A 441 -8.39 2.14 -18.78
C LEU A 441 -6.98 1.51 -18.89
N LEU A 442 -6.66 0.51 -18.08
CA LEU A 442 -5.36 -0.20 -18.14
C LEU A 442 -5.14 -0.83 -19.52
N MET A 443 -6.11 -1.60 -20.01
CA MET A 443 -6.03 -2.29 -21.29
C MET A 443 -5.92 -1.32 -22.47
N GLU A 444 -6.69 -0.23 -22.43
CA GLU A 444 -6.69 0.75 -23.51
C GLU A 444 -5.42 1.64 -23.48
N LEU A 445 -4.89 2.00 -22.31
CA LEU A 445 -3.59 2.66 -22.19
C LEU A 445 -2.45 1.75 -22.67
N ALA A 446 -2.45 0.48 -22.28
CA ALA A 446 -1.46 -0.50 -22.72
C ALA A 446 -1.45 -0.62 -24.27
N ARG A 447 -2.63 -0.75 -24.89
CA ARG A 447 -2.78 -0.74 -26.35
C ARG A 447 -2.31 0.58 -26.96
N THR A 448 -2.68 1.72 -26.37
CA THR A 448 -2.33 3.05 -26.88
C THR A 448 -0.82 3.26 -26.88
N PHE A 449 -0.12 2.90 -25.80
CA PHE A 449 1.34 2.99 -25.73
C PHE A 449 2.05 2.01 -26.67
N SER A 450 1.57 0.76 -26.80
CA SER A 450 2.10 -0.20 -27.78
C SER A 450 1.97 0.35 -29.22
N ASN A 451 0.80 0.85 -29.61
CA ASN A 451 0.57 1.53 -30.89
C ASN A 451 1.50 2.75 -31.07
N MET A 452 1.72 3.55 -30.03
CA MET A 452 2.64 4.70 -30.11
C MET A 452 4.08 4.26 -30.38
N VAL A 453 4.55 3.17 -29.74
CA VAL A 453 5.91 2.63 -29.96
C VAL A 453 6.08 2.06 -31.37
N GLU A 454 5.08 1.33 -31.88
CA GLU A 454 5.06 0.92 -33.30
C GLU A 454 5.16 2.10 -34.28
N ASN A 455 4.70 3.28 -33.87
CA ASN A 455 4.69 4.51 -34.67
C ASN A 455 5.80 5.50 -34.25
N GLY A 456 6.91 4.99 -33.69
CA GLY A 456 8.15 5.74 -33.49
C GLY A 456 8.35 6.38 -32.12
N PHE A 457 7.41 6.24 -31.18
CA PHE A 457 7.68 6.61 -29.78
C PHE A 457 8.74 5.67 -29.18
N SER A 458 9.61 6.20 -28.33
CA SER A 458 10.51 5.41 -27.50
C SER A 458 10.50 5.99 -26.09
N PRO A 459 9.92 5.31 -25.09
CA PRO A 459 9.91 5.84 -23.73
C PRO A 459 11.35 5.85 -23.17
N ARG A 460 11.73 6.88 -22.39
CA ARG A 460 13.05 6.93 -21.75
C ARG A 460 13.24 5.79 -20.75
N ARG A 461 12.17 5.43 -20.05
CA ARG A 461 12.07 4.49 -18.93
C ARG A 461 11.04 3.43 -19.23
N SER A 462 11.20 2.25 -18.66
CA SER A 462 10.28 1.14 -18.90
C SER A 462 8.89 1.45 -18.34
N LEU A 463 7.85 1.16 -19.12
CA LEU A 463 6.45 1.25 -18.68
C LEU A 463 5.98 -0.15 -18.28
N LEU A 464 5.36 -0.27 -17.10
CA LEU A 464 4.89 -1.54 -16.55
C LEU A 464 3.38 -1.46 -16.27
N PHE A 465 2.58 -2.18 -17.06
CA PHE A 465 1.13 -2.28 -16.93
C PHE A 465 0.77 -3.51 -16.09
N VAL A 466 -0.04 -3.33 -15.04
CA VAL A 466 -0.33 -4.40 -14.07
C VAL A 466 -1.82 -4.55 -13.76
N SER A 467 -2.35 -5.75 -13.92
CA SER A 467 -3.68 -6.14 -13.44
C SER A 467 -3.53 -6.92 -12.13
N TRP A 468 -3.87 -6.27 -11.01
CA TRP A 468 -3.76 -6.81 -9.66
C TRP A 468 -4.95 -7.71 -9.30
N ASP A 469 -4.68 -8.73 -8.48
CA ASP A 469 -5.68 -9.61 -7.86
C ASP A 469 -5.72 -9.41 -6.33
N GLY A 470 -6.82 -9.80 -5.68
CA GLY A 470 -6.98 -9.63 -4.23
C GLY A 470 -7.05 -8.17 -3.74
N GLY A 471 -7.40 -7.22 -4.62
CA GLY A 471 -7.57 -5.80 -4.28
C GLY A 471 -8.65 -5.56 -3.22
N GLU A 472 -9.78 -6.27 -3.31
CA GLU A 472 -10.87 -6.19 -2.33
C GLU A 472 -10.41 -6.54 -0.91
N PHE A 473 -9.42 -7.42 -0.80
CA PHE A 473 -8.93 -8.00 0.46
C PHE A 473 -7.82 -7.17 1.13
N GLY A 474 -7.67 -5.90 0.74
CA GLY A 474 -6.59 -5.03 1.24
C GLY A 474 -5.36 -5.04 0.34
N ASN A 475 -5.57 -4.84 -0.98
CA ASN A 475 -4.50 -4.75 -1.98
C ASN A 475 -3.53 -5.96 -1.96
N VAL A 476 -4.05 -7.18 -1.77
CA VAL A 476 -3.22 -8.36 -1.44
C VAL A 476 -2.18 -8.62 -2.52
N GLY A 477 -2.58 -8.94 -3.76
CA GLY A 477 -1.64 -9.28 -4.84
C GLY A 477 -0.66 -8.15 -5.18
N ALA A 478 -1.04 -6.89 -4.96
CA ALA A 478 -0.12 -5.75 -5.08
C ALA A 478 0.93 -5.73 -3.96
N THR A 479 0.56 -6.11 -2.73
CA THR A 479 1.45 -6.07 -1.57
C THR A 479 2.39 -7.27 -1.52
N GLU A 480 1.94 -8.48 -1.86
CA GLU A 480 2.81 -9.66 -2.01
C GLU A 480 3.97 -9.36 -2.99
N TRP A 481 3.66 -8.65 -4.08
CA TRP A 481 4.65 -8.20 -5.06
C TRP A 481 5.58 -7.12 -4.47
N LEU A 482 5.05 -6.14 -3.72
CA LEU A 482 5.89 -5.14 -3.03
C LEU A 482 6.85 -5.78 -2.02
N GLU A 483 6.42 -6.82 -1.30
CA GLU A 483 7.22 -7.57 -0.33
C GLU A 483 8.39 -8.30 -1.00
N GLY A 484 8.16 -8.93 -2.15
CA GLY A 484 9.21 -9.60 -2.93
C GLY A 484 10.34 -8.68 -3.39
N TYR A 485 10.10 -7.36 -3.45
CA TYR A 485 11.07 -6.37 -3.91
C TYR A 485 11.38 -5.26 -2.89
N LEU A 486 10.94 -5.37 -1.63
CA LEU A 486 10.93 -4.27 -0.65
C LEU A 486 12.29 -3.59 -0.40
N THR A 487 13.40 -4.32 -0.57
CA THR A 487 14.77 -3.81 -0.43
C THR A 487 15.33 -3.16 -1.71
N MET A 488 14.74 -3.43 -2.88
CA MET A 488 15.24 -3.00 -4.19
C MET A 488 14.30 -2.05 -4.94
N LEU A 489 13.02 -2.02 -4.57
CA LEU A 489 11.96 -1.33 -5.32
C LEU A 489 12.27 0.16 -5.53
N HIS A 490 12.76 0.84 -4.49
CA HIS A 490 13.14 2.27 -4.53
C HIS A 490 14.34 2.61 -5.43
N LEU A 491 15.05 1.59 -5.95
CA LEU A 491 16.12 1.75 -6.93
C LEU A 491 15.60 1.64 -8.37
N LYS A 492 14.35 1.18 -8.57
CA LYS A 492 13.77 0.90 -9.89
C LYS A 492 12.44 1.62 -10.12
N ALA A 493 11.47 1.48 -9.22
CA ALA A 493 10.16 2.12 -9.36
C ALA A 493 10.27 3.64 -9.15
N VAL A 494 9.98 4.40 -10.20
CA VAL A 494 10.02 5.88 -10.19
C VAL A 494 8.73 6.47 -9.61
N ALA A 495 7.60 5.91 -10.03
CA ALA A 495 6.27 6.28 -9.59
C ALA A 495 5.27 5.15 -9.84
N TYR A 496 4.17 5.14 -9.07
CA TYR A 496 3.02 4.27 -9.30
C TYR A 496 1.73 5.07 -9.56
N PHE A 497 0.98 4.63 -10.57
CA PHE A 497 -0.28 5.22 -11.00
C PHE A 497 -1.40 4.18 -10.84
N SER A 498 -2.27 4.36 -9.86
CA SER A 498 -3.49 3.57 -9.66
C SER A 498 -4.61 4.13 -10.56
N LEU A 499 -5.27 3.23 -11.29
CA LEU A 499 -6.46 3.49 -12.11
C LEU A 499 -7.77 3.08 -11.41
N ASP A 500 -7.69 2.60 -10.17
CA ASP A 500 -8.83 2.05 -9.42
C ASP A 500 -9.86 3.14 -9.16
N GLN A 501 -11.15 2.84 -9.38
CA GLN A 501 -12.25 3.79 -9.16
C GLN A 501 -12.09 5.13 -9.90
N ALA A 502 -11.40 5.18 -11.05
CA ALA A 502 -11.08 6.43 -11.74
C ALA A 502 -12.30 7.32 -12.08
N ILE A 503 -13.47 6.72 -12.31
CA ILE A 503 -14.71 7.42 -12.66
C ILE A 503 -15.85 6.92 -11.76
N LEU A 504 -16.31 7.78 -10.85
CA LEU A 504 -17.53 7.63 -10.04
C LEU A 504 -18.54 8.78 -10.31
N GLY A 505 -18.34 9.53 -11.39
CA GLY A 505 -19.03 10.79 -11.72
C GLY A 505 -18.11 11.73 -12.47
N ASP A 506 -18.48 12.99 -12.64
CA ASP A 506 -17.80 13.90 -13.58
C ASP A 506 -17.80 15.42 -13.21
N ASP A 507 -18.20 15.78 -11.99
CA ASP A 507 -18.26 17.18 -11.51
C ASP A 507 -17.09 17.59 -10.58
N ILE A 508 -16.54 16.64 -9.83
CA ILE A 508 -15.51 16.85 -8.82
C ILE A 508 -14.31 15.96 -9.13
N LEU A 509 -13.14 16.59 -9.34
CA LEU A 509 -11.86 15.90 -9.44
C LEU A 509 -11.23 15.81 -8.05
N SER A 510 -10.86 14.60 -7.63
CA SER A 510 -10.03 14.35 -6.45
C SER A 510 -8.74 13.64 -6.86
N VAL A 511 -7.63 14.00 -6.24
CA VAL A 511 -6.31 13.43 -6.52
C VAL A 511 -5.68 12.99 -5.22
N TYR A 512 -5.56 11.69 -5.00
CA TYR A 512 -4.92 11.13 -3.80
C TYR A 512 -3.47 10.82 -4.14
N SER A 513 -2.50 11.50 -3.51
CA SER A 513 -1.12 11.48 -4.01
C SER A 513 -0.03 11.81 -2.99
N SER A 514 1.17 11.27 -3.22
CA SER A 514 2.44 11.76 -2.67
C SER A 514 2.69 13.25 -2.98
N PRO A 515 3.29 14.03 -2.06
CA PRO A 515 3.74 15.40 -2.34
C PRO A 515 4.66 15.54 -3.56
N LEU A 516 5.42 14.50 -3.92
CA LEU A 516 6.43 14.54 -4.98
C LEU A 516 5.84 14.61 -6.40
N LEU A 517 4.57 14.25 -6.57
CA LEU A 517 3.88 14.28 -7.87
C LEU A 517 3.05 15.56 -8.08
N ALA A 518 3.02 16.49 -7.11
CA ALA A 518 2.16 17.68 -7.15
C ALA A 518 2.40 18.58 -8.39
N ASP A 519 3.67 18.80 -8.76
CA ASP A 519 4.02 19.64 -9.92
C ASP A 519 3.66 18.96 -11.26
N LEU A 520 3.72 17.62 -11.32
CA LEU A 520 3.24 16.82 -12.46
C LEU A 520 1.72 16.93 -12.61
N ILE A 521 0.99 16.83 -11.49
CA ILE A 521 -0.47 16.99 -11.44
C ILE A 521 -0.88 18.41 -11.90
N GLU A 522 -0.22 19.46 -11.40
CA GLU A 522 -0.49 20.84 -11.83
C GLU A 522 -0.15 21.06 -13.31
N GLY A 523 0.93 20.44 -13.80
CA GLY A 523 1.34 20.46 -15.22
C GLY A 523 0.35 19.76 -16.15
N ALA A 524 -0.19 18.61 -15.75
CA ALA A 524 -1.15 17.84 -16.54
C ALA A 524 -2.54 18.52 -16.58
N ILE A 525 -3.06 18.99 -15.45
CA ILE A 525 -4.39 19.62 -15.32
C ILE A 525 -4.52 20.90 -16.17
N LYS A 526 -3.41 21.59 -16.45
CA LYS A 526 -3.36 22.73 -17.39
C LYS A 526 -3.56 22.35 -18.85
N GLN A 527 -3.18 21.12 -19.23
CA GLN A 527 -3.05 20.66 -20.62
C GLN A 527 -4.14 19.66 -21.06
N VAL A 528 -4.77 18.95 -20.13
CA VAL A 528 -5.89 18.05 -20.43
C VAL A 528 -7.19 18.84 -20.57
N GLU A 529 -7.94 18.56 -21.64
CA GLU A 529 -9.22 19.19 -21.97
C GLU A 529 -10.36 18.69 -21.07
N HIS A 530 -11.39 19.51 -20.88
CA HIS A 530 -12.51 19.24 -19.99
C HIS A 530 -13.61 18.43 -20.72
N PRO A 531 -14.02 17.24 -20.22
CA PRO A 531 -14.90 16.33 -20.97
C PRO A 531 -16.24 16.96 -21.38
N LYS A 532 -16.94 17.66 -20.46
CA LYS A 532 -18.19 18.38 -20.76
C LYS A 532 -18.03 19.71 -21.54
N HIS A 533 -16.81 20.24 -21.72
CA HIS A 533 -16.59 21.64 -22.09
C HIS A 533 -15.38 21.78 -23.05
N THR A 534 -15.63 21.56 -24.34
CA THR A 534 -14.63 21.73 -25.40
C THR A 534 -13.96 23.12 -25.34
N GLY A 535 -12.64 23.15 -25.55
CA GLY A 535 -11.83 24.37 -25.45
C GLY A 535 -11.55 24.89 -24.03
N GLN A 536 -12.08 24.26 -22.98
CA GLN A 536 -11.64 24.49 -21.59
C GLN A 536 -10.72 23.34 -21.14
N SER A 537 -9.70 23.62 -20.32
CA SER A 537 -8.91 22.59 -19.65
C SER A 537 -9.49 22.25 -18.27
N ILE A 538 -9.10 21.09 -17.72
CA ILE A 538 -9.52 20.63 -16.38
C ILE A 538 -9.17 21.66 -15.29
N LEU A 539 -8.16 22.51 -15.51
CA LEU A 539 -7.86 23.66 -14.65
C LEU A 539 -9.10 24.54 -14.34
N SER A 540 -10.01 24.73 -15.31
CA SER A 540 -11.24 25.50 -15.11
C SER A 540 -12.18 24.89 -14.08
N LEU A 541 -12.28 23.55 -14.05
CA LEU A 541 -13.05 22.78 -13.08
C LEU A 541 -12.42 22.88 -11.69
N VAL A 542 -11.10 22.72 -11.62
CA VAL A 542 -10.29 22.82 -10.40
C VAL A 542 -10.33 24.23 -9.81
N GLN A 543 -10.38 25.28 -10.64
CA GLN A 543 -10.58 26.66 -10.18
C GLN A 543 -11.97 26.86 -9.54
N ARG A 544 -13.04 26.27 -10.09
CA ARG A 544 -14.39 26.30 -9.48
C ARG A 544 -14.40 25.60 -8.10
N GLN A 545 -13.53 24.62 -7.89
CA GLN A 545 -13.35 23.89 -6.62
C GLN A 545 -12.41 24.61 -5.62
N GLY A 546 -12.02 25.86 -5.88
CA GLY A 546 -11.14 26.66 -5.01
C GLY A 546 -9.64 26.45 -5.26
N GLY A 547 -9.26 25.80 -6.36
CA GLY A 547 -7.89 25.64 -6.82
C GLY A 547 -7.25 24.29 -6.46
N TRP A 548 -6.06 24.04 -7.03
CA TRP A 548 -5.41 22.72 -7.01
C TRP A 548 -5.14 22.18 -5.59
N ARG A 549 -4.97 23.08 -4.62
CA ARG A 549 -4.72 22.78 -3.20
C ARG A 549 -5.88 22.07 -2.50
N ASN A 550 -7.08 22.09 -3.08
CA ASN A 550 -8.28 21.46 -2.55
C ASN A 550 -8.55 20.06 -3.14
N ILE A 551 -8.08 19.81 -4.38
CA ILE A 551 -8.25 18.51 -5.04
C ILE A 551 -7.20 17.48 -4.59
N VAL A 552 -5.99 17.94 -4.24
CA VAL A 552 -4.90 17.07 -3.77
C VAL A 552 -5.13 16.68 -2.31
N LYS A 553 -5.26 15.39 -2.07
CA LYS A 553 -5.58 14.74 -0.79
C LYS A 553 -4.48 13.72 -0.43
N PRO A 554 -4.26 13.43 0.86
CA PRO A 554 -3.36 12.34 1.26
C PRO A 554 -3.94 10.98 0.85
N LEU A 555 -3.08 10.03 0.49
CA LEU A 555 -3.44 8.63 0.26
C LEU A 555 -4.06 8.02 1.53
N TYR A 556 -5.06 7.14 1.35
CA TYR A 556 -5.85 6.48 2.41
C TYR A 556 -5.73 4.95 2.32
N LEU A 557 -5.93 4.22 3.43
CA LEU A 557 -5.61 2.80 3.57
C LEU A 557 -6.06 1.92 2.40
N ASN A 558 -7.34 2.03 2.02
CA ASN A 558 -8.01 1.17 1.03
C ASN A 558 -7.79 1.65 -0.43
N SER A 559 -6.63 2.25 -0.72
CA SER A 559 -6.18 2.67 -2.05
C SER A 559 -4.99 1.81 -2.47
N GLY A 560 -4.97 1.27 -3.69
CA GLY A 560 -3.80 0.56 -4.22
C GLY A 560 -2.53 1.41 -4.20
N ALA A 561 -2.67 2.73 -4.38
CA ALA A 561 -1.56 3.68 -4.30
C ALA A 561 -1.05 3.90 -2.87
N TYR A 562 -1.85 3.64 -1.83
CA TYR A 562 -1.38 3.75 -0.43
C TYR A 562 -0.33 2.70 -0.11
N SER A 563 -0.49 1.44 -0.53
CA SER A 563 0.49 0.38 -0.30
C SER A 563 1.85 0.74 -0.94
N PHE A 564 1.86 1.24 -2.17
CA PHE A 564 3.09 1.68 -2.84
C PHE A 564 3.86 2.77 -2.08
N THR A 565 3.19 3.77 -1.51
CA THR A 565 3.87 4.84 -0.75
C THR A 565 4.11 4.48 0.72
N ALA A 566 3.09 4.02 1.45
CA ALA A 566 3.14 3.84 2.90
C ALA A 566 3.94 2.61 3.35
N PHE A 567 4.02 1.58 2.49
CA PHE A 567 4.75 0.33 2.71
C PHE A 567 6.00 0.25 1.79
N GLY A 568 5.81 0.42 0.48
CA GLY A 568 6.87 0.27 -0.53
C GLY A 568 7.85 1.45 -0.66
N GLY A 569 7.50 2.64 -0.17
CA GLY A 569 8.34 3.84 -0.29
C GLY A 569 8.46 4.37 -1.73
N VAL A 570 7.45 4.17 -2.57
CA VAL A 570 7.38 4.66 -3.96
C VAL A 570 6.40 5.83 -4.07
N PRO A 571 6.72 6.93 -4.78
CA PRO A 571 5.78 8.02 -5.01
C PRO A 571 4.55 7.54 -5.80
N ALA A 572 3.35 7.63 -5.22
CA ALA A 572 2.14 7.12 -5.87
C ALA A 572 1.05 8.19 -6.04
N MET A 573 0.16 7.97 -7.01
CA MET A 573 -1.11 8.70 -7.10
C MET A 573 -2.28 7.86 -7.64
N GLN A 574 -3.48 8.33 -7.33
CA GLN A 574 -4.77 7.86 -7.83
C GLN A 574 -5.65 9.08 -8.14
N LEU A 575 -6.38 9.03 -9.26
CA LEU A 575 -7.28 10.09 -9.72
C LEU A 575 -8.73 9.61 -9.65
N HIS A 576 -9.65 10.39 -9.09
CA HIS A 576 -11.09 10.10 -9.09
C HIS A 576 -11.87 11.28 -9.66
N PHE A 577 -12.76 11.03 -10.62
CA PHE A 577 -13.87 11.92 -10.92
C PHE A 577 -15.13 11.46 -10.15
N THR A 578 -15.91 12.39 -9.61
CA THR A 578 -17.02 12.14 -8.68
C THR A 578 -18.17 13.14 -8.92
N GLU A 579 -19.42 12.77 -8.65
CA GLU A 579 -20.56 13.70 -8.69
C GLU A 579 -20.60 14.62 -7.46
N VAL A 580 -21.25 15.78 -7.56
CA VAL A 580 -21.60 16.58 -6.37
C VAL A 580 -22.77 15.91 -5.64
N LYS A 581 -22.67 15.67 -4.32
CA LYS A 581 -23.78 15.18 -3.45
C LYS A 581 -24.97 16.17 -3.31
N THR A 582 -25.22 17.06 -4.28
CA THR A 582 -26.07 18.25 -4.10
C THR A 582 -26.91 18.59 -5.34
N ALA A 583 -27.48 17.58 -6.00
CA ALA A 583 -28.55 17.74 -6.99
C ALA A 583 -29.90 18.21 -6.36
N LEU A 584 -29.87 19.12 -5.38
CA LEU A 584 -31.06 19.67 -4.73
C LEU A 584 -30.85 20.99 -3.93
N MET A 585 -30.16 21.99 -4.49
CA MET A 585 -30.52 23.42 -4.26
C MET A 585 -29.76 24.38 -5.17
N SER A 586 -30.49 25.30 -5.81
CA SER A 586 -29.93 26.47 -6.50
C SER A 586 -29.86 27.67 -5.55
N ILE A 587 -28.74 28.41 -5.54
CA ILE A 587 -28.65 29.90 -5.66
C ILE A 587 -27.22 30.40 -5.35
N LYS A 588 -26.86 31.54 -5.96
CA LYS A 588 -25.57 32.24 -5.86
C LYS A 588 -25.24 32.74 -4.44
N VAL A 589 -23.95 32.90 -4.14
CA VAL A 589 -23.35 34.16 -3.60
C VAL A 589 -21.83 34.14 -3.90
N ARG A 590 -21.21 35.32 -4.08
CA ARG A 590 -19.74 35.52 -4.15
C ARG A 590 -19.22 35.99 -2.78
N ILE A 591 -17.94 35.74 -2.44
CA ILE A 591 -16.92 36.80 -2.17
C ILE A 591 -15.55 36.24 -1.72
N ILE A 592 -14.51 36.79 -2.36
CA ILE A 592 -13.10 37.06 -1.95
C ILE A 592 -12.55 36.39 -0.67
N ILE A 593 -11.44 35.64 -0.81
CA ILE A 593 -10.15 35.90 -0.13
C ILE A 593 -9.01 35.74 -1.16
N GLN A 594 -7.92 36.48 -0.98
CA GLN A 594 -6.73 36.56 -1.85
C GLN A 594 -5.46 36.17 -1.06
N VAL A 595 -4.33 36.01 -1.76
CA VAL A 595 -2.93 36.05 -1.24
C VAL A 595 -2.22 34.71 -0.89
N GLN A 596 -0.98 34.61 -1.40
CA GLN A 596 0.18 33.74 -1.11
C GLN A 596 0.35 32.30 -1.64
N ILE A 597 1.57 32.10 -2.16
CA ILE A 597 2.17 30.92 -2.79
C ILE A 597 3.09 30.28 -1.74
N GLN A 598 3.05 28.97 -1.48
CA GLN A 598 4.07 27.99 -1.95
C GLN A 598 3.69 26.56 -1.50
N ARG A 599 4.24 25.53 -2.16
CA ARG A 599 4.59 24.18 -1.64
C ARG A 599 3.63 23.55 -0.58
N VAL A 600 2.45 23.06 -0.97
CA VAL A 600 1.34 22.85 0.00
C VAL A 600 1.22 21.48 0.70
N THR A 601 1.48 20.34 0.06
CA THR A 601 1.07 19.04 0.66
C THR A 601 1.82 18.74 1.97
N ILE A 602 3.13 19.00 2.03
CA ILE A 602 3.92 18.93 3.27
C ILE A 602 3.53 20.06 4.25
N PHE A 603 3.01 21.18 3.75
CA PHE A 603 2.69 22.37 4.54
C PHE A 603 1.45 22.25 5.43
N LYS A 604 0.43 21.44 5.10
CA LYS A 604 -0.67 21.20 6.06
C LYS A 604 -0.14 20.55 7.35
N ASN A 605 0.73 19.54 7.21
CA ASN A 605 1.36 18.88 8.35
C ASN A 605 2.42 19.77 9.02
N HIS A 606 3.27 20.48 8.25
CA HIS A 606 4.22 21.44 8.84
C HIS A 606 3.52 22.59 9.58
N VAL A 607 2.40 23.15 9.09
CA VAL A 607 1.72 24.26 9.77
C VAL A 607 1.01 23.76 11.03
N SER A 608 0.30 22.62 10.96
CA SER A 608 -0.33 22.04 12.16
C SER A 608 0.71 21.68 13.23
N LEU A 609 1.81 21.02 12.84
CA LEU A 609 2.88 20.66 13.76
C LEU A 609 3.67 21.89 14.25
N SER A 610 3.99 22.85 13.38
CA SER A 610 4.72 24.06 13.76
C SER A 610 3.87 24.98 14.63
N LEU A 611 2.54 24.99 14.49
CA LEU A 611 1.65 25.57 15.51
C LEU A 611 1.72 24.75 16.79
N SER A 612 1.37 23.46 16.75
CA SER A 612 1.24 22.62 17.96
C SER A 612 2.53 22.58 18.81
N LEU A 613 3.70 22.46 18.16
CA LEU A 613 5.01 22.51 18.82
C LEU A 613 5.42 23.92 19.26
N SER A 614 5.09 25.01 18.53
CA SER A 614 5.43 26.37 19.00
C SER A 614 4.52 26.81 20.16
N LEU A 615 3.23 26.55 20.04
CA LEU A 615 2.20 26.77 21.07
C LEU A 615 2.37 25.85 22.30
N SER A 616 3.25 24.85 22.24
CA SER A 616 3.60 23.98 23.37
C SER A 616 5.11 24.02 23.69
N LEU A 617 5.88 24.91 23.04
CA LEU A 617 7.34 24.92 23.12
C LEU A 617 7.83 25.20 24.54
N SER A 618 7.20 26.15 25.22
CA SER A 618 7.47 26.51 26.62
C SER A 618 7.15 25.36 27.58
N VAL A 619 6.11 24.58 27.32
CA VAL A 619 5.73 23.40 28.12
C VAL A 619 6.71 22.25 27.90
N CYS A 620 7.17 22.04 26.67
CA CYS A 620 8.20 21.05 26.37
C CYS A 620 9.56 21.46 26.96
N GLN A 621 9.97 22.73 26.79
CA GLN A 621 11.21 23.27 27.35
C GLN A 621 11.25 23.20 28.88
N SER A 622 10.14 23.48 29.57
CA SER A 622 10.06 23.34 31.05
C SER A 622 10.19 21.89 31.56
N ARG A 623 10.04 20.89 30.67
CA ARG A 623 10.26 19.46 30.94
C ARG A 623 11.57 18.92 30.35
N GLY A 624 12.47 19.79 29.86
CA GLY A 624 13.71 19.34 29.21
C GLY A 624 13.47 18.52 27.93
N LEU A 625 12.38 18.82 27.21
CA LEU A 625 12.04 18.25 25.92
C LEU A 625 12.31 19.28 24.83
N SER A 626 13.39 19.09 24.08
CA SER A 626 13.78 20.00 23.00
C SER A 626 13.44 19.44 21.62
N PRO A 627 12.44 19.99 20.90
CA PRO A 627 12.18 19.65 19.50
C PRO A 627 13.19 20.29 18.53
N GLN A 628 14.27 20.92 19.02
CA GLN A 628 15.31 21.56 18.20
C GLN A 628 15.89 20.62 17.14
N TRP A 629 16.07 19.33 17.47
CA TRP A 629 16.55 18.33 16.52
C TRP A 629 15.60 18.10 15.34
N VAL A 630 14.27 18.15 15.54
CA VAL A 630 13.28 18.11 14.44
C VAL A 630 13.41 19.33 13.54
N PHE A 631 13.63 20.51 14.13
CA PHE A 631 13.86 21.74 13.36
C PHE A 631 15.19 21.70 12.59
N SER A 632 16.24 21.10 13.16
CA SER A 632 17.54 20.88 12.50
C SER A 632 17.39 19.92 11.31
N ALA A 633 16.83 18.73 11.51
CA ALA A 633 16.62 17.74 10.45
C ALA A 633 15.72 18.27 9.31
N ARG A 634 14.70 19.07 9.65
CA ARG A 634 13.87 19.80 8.67
C ARG A 634 14.69 20.86 7.92
N GLY A 635 15.59 21.56 8.61
CA GLY A 635 16.52 22.53 8.02
C GLY A 635 17.47 21.86 7.03
N ASP A 636 18.10 20.75 7.42
CA ASP A 636 18.95 19.92 6.57
C ASP A 636 18.21 19.40 5.35
N TYR A 637 17.03 18.81 5.53
CA TYR A 637 16.21 18.35 4.40
C TYR A 637 15.87 19.51 3.44
N SER A 638 15.49 20.68 3.97
CA SER A 638 15.19 21.85 3.16
C SER A 638 16.41 22.45 2.46
N ARG A 639 17.63 22.29 3.03
CA ARG A 639 18.90 22.67 2.40
C ARG A 639 19.27 21.66 1.30
N ALA A 640 19.29 20.37 1.61
CA ALA A 640 19.57 19.30 0.64
C ALA A 640 18.64 19.36 -0.58
N ALA A 641 17.33 19.56 -0.37
CA ALA A 641 16.36 19.73 -1.44
C ALA A 641 16.59 21.00 -2.29
N LYS A 642 16.97 22.12 -1.66
CA LYS A 642 17.33 23.37 -2.39
C LYS A 642 18.61 23.17 -3.20
N ASN A 643 19.65 22.61 -2.59
CA ASN A 643 20.95 22.39 -3.20
C ASN A 643 20.85 21.44 -4.41
N LEU A 644 20.06 20.36 -4.31
CA LEU A 644 19.80 19.48 -5.46
C LEU A 644 19.03 20.21 -6.57
N HIS A 645 18.01 21.01 -6.25
CA HIS A 645 17.25 21.76 -7.25
C HIS A 645 18.11 22.81 -7.97
N GLU A 646 19.00 23.51 -7.24
CA GLU A 646 19.95 24.47 -7.81
C GLU A 646 21.05 23.76 -8.63
N ALA A 647 21.52 22.58 -8.19
CA ALA A 647 22.46 21.76 -8.96
C ALA A 647 21.85 21.24 -10.28
N ILE A 648 20.61 20.73 -10.27
CA ILE A 648 19.87 20.33 -11.48
C ILE A 648 19.73 21.52 -12.44
N LYS A 649 19.37 22.71 -11.93
CA LYS A 649 19.16 23.91 -12.74
C LYS A 649 20.46 24.43 -13.39
N ASN A 650 21.60 24.25 -12.72
CA ASN A 650 22.88 24.83 -13.13
C ASN A 650 23.80 23.85 -13.89
N SER A 651 23.33 22.63 -14.16
CA SER A 651 24.10 21.57 -14.82
C SER A 651 23.55 21.24 -16.20
N ASP A 652 24.36 20.61 -17.06
CA ASP A 652 23.88 20.08 -18.33
C ASP A 652 23.03 18.82 -18.10
N ILE A 653 21.76 18.89 -18.49
CA ILE A 653 20.78 17.80 -18.38
C ILE A 653 20.96 16.77 -19.52
N GLN A 654 21.75 17.10 -20.56
CA GLN A 654 22.10 16.18 -21.64
C GLN A 654 23.19 15.18 -21.25
N ASP A 655 23.96 15.42 -20.18
CA ASP A 655 24.83 14.39 -19.59
C ASP A 655 23.96 13.32 -18.91
N GLU A 656 23.77 12.19 -19.57
CA GLU A 656 22.97 11.08 -19.08
C GLU A 656 23.44 10.54 -17.73
N ARG A 657 24.74 10.59 -17.41
CA ARG A 657 25.29 10.10 -16.14
C ARG A 657 24.94 11.03 -15.00
N LEU A 658 25.07 12.34 -15.23
CA LEU A 658 24.75 13.37 -14.24
C LEU A 658 23.23 13.51 -14.05
N ALA A 659 22.45 13.45 -15.13
CA ALA A 659 21.00 13.35 -15.08
C ALA A 659 20.54 12.09 -14.32
N ARG A 660 21.16 10.93 -14.57
CA ARG A 660 20.85 9.67 -13.85
C ARG A 660 21.22 9.74 -12.36
N LEU A 661 22.34 10.37 -12.00
CA LEU A 661 22.71 10.64 -10.60
C LEU A 661 21.65 11.46 -9.86
N TYR A 662 21.10 12.50 -10.50
CA TYR A 662 20.00 13.28 -9.93
C TYR A 662 18.68 12.52 -9.90
N ASN A 663 18.34 11.75 -10.95
CA ASN A 663 17.16 10.87 -10.97
C ASN A 663 17.16 9.90 -9.77
N THR A 664 18.29 9.22 -9.53
CA THR A 664 18.42 8.28 -8.39
C THR A 664 18.33 8.99 -7.03
N ARG A 665 18.82 10.22 -6.88
CA ARG A 665 18.63 11.02 -5.66
C ARG A 665 17.17 11.39 -5.43
N ILE A 666 16.42 11.72 -6.49
CA ILE A 666 14.98 12.04 -6.41
C ILE A 666 14.16 10.78 -6.06
N MET A 667 14.38 9.66 -6.76
CA MET A 667 13.64 8.40 -6.53
C MET A 667 13.76 7.90 -5.08
N ARG A 668 14.93 8.09 -4.46
CA ARG A 668 15.19 7.65 -3.08
C ARG A 668 14.38 8.42 -2.02
N VAL A 669 13.91 9.64 -2.29
CA VAL A 669 13.31 10.52 -1.26
C VAL A 669 12.18 9.84 -0.49
N GLU A 670 11.21 9.27 -1.19
CA GLU A 670 10.02 8.69 -0.58
C GLU A 670 10.34 7.43 0.26
N TYR A 671 11.34 6.66 -0.18
CA TYR A 671 11.81 5.47 0.56
C TYR A 671 12.53 5.83 1.87
N TYR A 672 13.31 6.91 1.90
CA TYR A 672 13.96 7.35 3.15
C TYR A 672 12.98 8.04 4.13
N PHE A 673 11.73 8.27 3.75
CA PHE A 673 10.64 8.56 4.68
C PHE A 673 10.00 7.31 5.31
N LEU A 674 10.37 6.09 4.90
CA LEU A 674 10.09 4.88 5.67
C LEU A 674 11.01 4.84 6.90
N SER A 675 10.43 4.69 8.09
CA SER A 675 11.19 4.44 9.31
C SER A 675 11.94 3.12 9.20
N GLN A 676 13.27 3.18 9.35
CA GLN A 676 14.15 2.01 9.39
C GLN A 676 14.33 1.46 10.81
N TYR A 677 13.63 2.05 11.80
CA TYR A 677 13.74 1.74 13.22
C TYR A 677 12.55 0.91 13.77
N VAL A 678 11.66 0.45 12.89
CA VAL A 678 10.43 -0.27 13.24
C VAL A 678 10.24 -1.47 12.30
N SER A 679 9.71 -2.57 12.83
CA SER A 679 9.52 -3.81 12.07
C SER A 679 8.38 -3.70 11.06
N VAL A 680 8.56 -4.34 9.89
CA VAL A 680 7.48 -4.50 8.88
C VAL A 680 6.36 -5.39 9.42
N VAL A 681 6.71 -6.39 10.22
CA VAL A 681 5.77 -7.37 10.83
C VAL A 681 4.86 -6.69 11.86
N GLU A 682 5.41 -5.81 12.68
CA GLU A 682 4.67 -5.09 13.74
C GLU A 682 3.91 -3.88 13.19
N THR A 683 4.56 -3.14 12.27
CA THR A 683 4.10 -1.87 11.70
C THR A 683 4.39 -1.83 10.20
N PRO A 684 3.55 -2.43 9.34
CA PRO A 684 3.80 -2.49 7.90
C PRO A 684 3.90 -1.10 7.26
N PHE A 685 3.09 -0.15 7.72
CA PHE A 685 3.06 1.22 7.19
C PHE A 685 4.11 2.12 7.86
N ARG A 686 5.36 1.95 7.43
CA ARG A 686 6.56 2.61 8.02
C ARG A 686 6.74 4.07 7.63
N HIS A 687 6.01 4.60 6.65
CA HIS A 687 6.16 5.98 6.16
C HIS A 687 5.81 7.03 7.23
N VAL A 688 6.71 7.95 7.57
CA VAL A 688 6.50 8.89 8.69
C VAL A 688 5.37 9.90 8.49
N PHE A 689 4.95 10.17 7.25
CA PHE A 689 3.85 11.10 6.94
C PHE A 689 2.51 10.44 6.59
N ASN A 690 2.51 9.19 6.14
CA ASN A 690 1.31 8.49 5.62
C ASN A 690 1.04 7.15 6.30
N GLY A 691 2.03 6.62 7.01
CA GLY A 691 1.93 5.35 7.72
C GLY A 691 1.27 5.45 9.08
N ARG A 692 1.46 4.42 9.91
CA ARG A 692 0.76 4.22 11.19
C ARG A 692 1.71 3.64 12.23
N GLY A 693 1.78 4.25 13.42
CA GLY A 693 2.64 3.81 14.53
C GLY A 693 3.34 4.97 15.22
N ASP A 694 4.15 4.68 16.25
CA ASP A 694 4.84 5.70 17.05
C ASP A 694 5.96 6.45 16.30
N HIS A 695 6.37 5.99 15.12
CA HIS A 695 7.30 6.69 14.24
C HIS A 695 6.65 7.85 13.45
N THR A 696 5.32 7.97 13.43
CA THR A 696 4.65 8.91 12.54
C THR A 696 4.52 10.32 13.11
N LEU A 697 4.41 11.28 12.20
CA LEU A 697 4.19 12.68 12.55
C LEU A 697 2.80 12.93 13.17
N SER A 698 1.81 12.12 12.83
CA SER A 698 0.48 12.13 13.45
C SER A 698 0.56 11.69 14.91
N ALA A 699 1.17 10.55 15.20
CA ALA A 699 1.31 10.05 16.58
C ALA A 699 2.08 11.03 17.48
N LEU A 700 3.08 11.74 16.93
CA LEU A 700 3.79 12.81 17.64
C LEU A 700 2.89 14.02 17.92
N ALA A 701 2.08 14.46 16.94
CA ALA A 701 1.17 15.59 17.09
C ALA A 701 0.02 15.29 18.07
N ASP A 702 -0.57 14.11 17.98
CA ASP A 702 -1.61 13.61 18.87
C ASP A 702 -1.11 13.57 20.32
N HIS A 703 0.12 13.07 20.54
CA HIS A 703 0.71 13.00 21.88
C HIS A 703 1.03 14.40 22.45
N VAL A 704 1.49 15.35 21.63
CA VAL A 704 1.63 16.75 22.06
C VAL A 704 0.28 17.37 22.46
N SER A 705 -0.81 16.97 21.79
CA SER A 705 -2.16 17.46 22.14
C SER A 705 -2.59 17.05 23.55
N LEU A 706 -2.12 15.90 24.07
CA LEU A 706 -2.41 15.44 25.43
C LEU A 706 -1.88 16.39 26.51
N LEU A 707 -0.84 17.19 26.24
CA LEU A 707 -0.39 18.26 27.15
C LEU A 707 -1.45 19.35 27.38
N ARG A 708 -2.50 19.40 26.54
CA ARG A 708 -3.57 20.40 26.56
C ARG A 708 -4.91 19.79 26.96
N SER A 709 -5.24 18.60 26.46
CA SER A 709 -6.52 17.92 26.71
C SER A 709 -6.51 17.05 27.97
N ALA A 710 -5.47 16.25 28.17
CA ALA A 710 -5.39 15.28 29.27
C ALA A 710 -3.94 15.11 29.77
N PRO A 711 -3.39 16.09 30.52
CA PRO A 711 -1.95 16.11 30.87
C PRO A 711 -1.45 14.92 31.69
N HIS A 712 -2.36 14.14 32.29
CA HIS A 712 -2.10 12.92 33.04
C HIS A 712 -1.89 11.67 32.14
N LEU A 713 -2.30 11.73 30.87
CA LEU A 713 -2.09 10.66 29.88
C LEU A 713 -0.78 10.85 29.07
N PHE A 714 -0.11 11.99 29.23
CA PHE A 714 1.14 12.28 28.52
C PHE A 714 2.30 11.43 29.06
N ASN A 715 2.81 10.51 28.25
CA ASN A 715 3.93 9.65 28.61
C ASN A 715 5.24 10.18 28.01
N GLU A 716 6.06 10.82 28.84
CA GLU A 716 7.29 11.47 28.38
C GLU A 716 8.28 10.50 27.72
N ALA A 717 8.44 9.27 28.25
CA ALA A 717 9.38 8.30 27.68
C ALA A 717 8.95 7.85 26.28
N ARG A 718 7.64 7.66 26.06
CA ARG A 718 7.06 7.39 24.74
C ARG A 718 7.21 8.61 23.83
N PHE A 719 6.93 9.83 24.30
CA PHE A 719 7.11 11.04 23.49
C PHE A 719 8.58 11.25 23.07
N ARG A 720 9.55 11.07 23.96
CA ARG A 720 10.99 11.11 23.64
C ARG A 720 11.36 10.08 22.56
N ARG A 721 10.77 8.87 22.60
CA ARG A 721 10.96 7.84 21.56
C ARG A 721 10.35 8.26 20.22
N GLN A 722 9.08 8.68 20.18
CA GLN A 722 8.41 9.16 18.97
C GLN A 722 9.18 10.32 18.31
N LEU A 723 9.63 11.28 19.13
CA LEU A 723 10.42 12.43 18.69
C LEU A 723 11.74 12.00 18.05
N ALA A 724 12.46 11.05 18.67
CA ALA A 724 13.71 10.51 18.15
C ALA A 724 13.51 9.74 16.84
N LEU A 725 12.51 8.84 16.78
CA LEU A 725 12.18 8.07 15.58
C LEU A 725 11.90 8.99 14.38
N PHE A 726 11.01 9.97 14.55
CA PHE A 726 10.69 10.93 13.50
C PHE A 726 11.91 11.78 13.08
N THR A 727 12.68 12.28 14.06
CA THR A 727 13.89 13.09 13.82
C THR A 727 14.92 12.33 12.97
N TRP A 728 15.30 11.12 13.39
CA TRP A 728 16.36 10.37 12.72
C TRP A 728 15.94 9.83 11.36
N THR A 729 14.65 9.53 11.13
CA THR A 729 14.17 9.21 9.78
C THR A 729 14.20 10.46 8.86
N LEU A 730 13.78 11.63 9.35
CA LEU A 730 13.86 12.88 8.58
C LEU A 730 15.31 13.28 8.28
N GLN A 731 16.24 13.06 9.22
CA GLN A 731 17.67 13.24 9.00
C GLN A 731 18.21 12.24 7.98
N GLY A 732 17.79 10.97 8.04
CA GLY A 732 18.14 9.95 7.03
C GLY A 732 17.73 10.37 5.62
N ALA A 733 16.53 10.92 5.46
CA ALA A 733 16.06 11.48 4.19
C ALA A 733 16.87 12.71 3.75
N ALA A 734 17.25 13.61 4.67
CA ALA A 734 18.13 14.74 4.36
C ALA A 734 19.52 14.29 3.86
N ASN A 735 20.12 13.33 4.56
CA ASN A 735 21.43 12.76 4.25
C ASN A 735 21.42 12.05 2.88
N ALA A 736 20.41 11.21 2.62
CA ALA A 736 20.23 10.53 1.34
C ALA A 736 19.99 11.52 0.18
N LEU A 737 19.28 12.62 0.44
CA LEU A 737 19.00 13.66 -0.55
C LEU A 737 20.22 14.56 -0.84
N SER A 738 21.11 14.77 0.15
CA SER A 738 22.37 15.51 -0.01
C SER A 738 23.33 14.84 -1.00
N GLY A 739 23.29 13.51 -1.09
CA GLY A 739 24.11 12.70 -2.01
C GLY A 739 25.56 12.54 -1.55
N ASP A 740 26.15 13.58 -0.97
CA ASP A 740 27.38 13.51 -0.18
C ASP A 740 27.05 13.79 1.29
N VAL A 741 27.50 12.92 2.18
CA VAL A 741 27.19 12.96 3.61
C VAL A 741 27.96 14.07 4.32
N TRP A 742 29.14 14.42 3.81
CA TRP A 742 30.02 15.43 4.41
C TRP A 742 29.63 16.87 4.05
N ASN A 743 28.77 17.07 3.04
CA ASN A 743 28.26 18.40 2.66
C ASN A 743 27.13 18.93 3.56
N ILE A 744 26.81 18.25 4.67
CA ILE A 744 25.86 18.73 5.69
C ILE A 744 26.67 19.37 6.83
N ASP A 745 27.31 20.50 6.52
CA ASP A 745 27.92 21.38 7.51
C ASP A 745 26.84 21.96 8.44
N ASN A 746 26.73 21.42 9.64
CA ASN A 746 26.11 22.08 10.78
C ASN A 746 27.17 22.33 11.87
N PRO A 747 27.51 23.59 12.16
CA PRO A 747 27.93 23.95 13.51
C PRO A 747 26.70 23.83 14.42
N LEU A 748 26.57 22.68 15.08
CA LEU A 748 25.54 22.36 16.09
C LEU A 748 25.93 22.87 17.49
#